data_AF-A0A5Q0M5V6-F1
#
_entry.id   AF-A0A5Q0M5V6-F1
#
_cell.length_a   1.000
_cell.length_b   1.000
_cell.length_c   1.000
_cell.angle_alpha   90.00
_cell.angle_beta   90.00
_cell.angle_gamma   90.00
#
_symmetry.space_group_name_H-M   'P 1'
#
loop_
_entity.id
_entity.type
_entity.pdbx_description
1 polymer ?
#
loop_
_entity_poly.entity_id
_entity_poly.type
_entity_poly.pdbx_seq_one_letter_code
_entity_poly.pdbx_strand_id
1 'polypeptide(L)'
;MQVMTTTAPTQTRQGYCTLCRSRCGTLNEVQGDMLVSVRPDASHPTGQAMCMKGKAAPELVHSPHRLRYPMRRTRPKTDADPGWVRIGWDEALAETAQRLGAIKAESGAESVVFAVTTPSGTPLTDSIDWIERFVRLFGSPNICYATEVCNWHKDFAHAFTFGCGMPAADYAQADLIVLWGHNPANTWLAQANAIGRGRANGAKMVVIDPRPTALARQADTWLPVRPGTDAALALGLVHLLIADARFDEGFVRAWTNAPLLVRGDNGHFLREQDLWPEAQGNRFMAWNDARGCAMPYDTEQAAHDQDAAHFRLRGAVEIDVGAHRLSCAPAFELLAQGCAAYTPPDVERITGVAEASLRAVADLFGTCRRVAYHAWTGIGQHTNATQAERAVATLYALCGSFDRIGANRVRVGPRVNAVNALSLLPDAQRAKALGLAQRPIGPPAHGWVTARDTYRAMLEGEPYKVRAMMAFGTNLPVSQADTALAHRALSQLEFHVHCDLFETPAARYADILLPVNTPWEREGLRVGFEIDDRAAGWVQLRQRMVTPRGESRSDNDVLFDLAVRLGMGDGFFGGSLDAGWNHMLEPLGLTVDQLRARPEGMACAIDASEQKYARATPTGVRGFDTPTRRVELYSETLLRHGQPPVATFVEPADTPRDAKATRQGRFPYVLSSAKNGFYCHSQHRSLPSLRKRAPDPVAELSPALAAAKGIVDGDWMRIRTRVGEARFVARVTPQLADDVIVAEFGWWQGCPELDRDGLPIEGALGSNFNALISADSCDPVSGSVPHRSFLCDIERDPATEMRQRKWSGYRPFRISALRPEADGVLGIHFEPVDGGELPDYRPGQHLEMQLHLDDGTQVTRAYSLTGAAEVPGRRSYSVAVRHQRGRSADGTPHEGRVSSHLHRALKVGDTLALRAPSGSFVLPRHSPQPLVFFAGGIGITPFISLLESLPDGAQGPAIWLYYANQNGTTHAFRERIAQHRARLPQLQVVDHYNAPQLQERQGIDYQSDRFIDARVVDDALIAQRARFYLCGPPAMMDAVTAGLVARGVPRFDIFSEVFRSPTTPPTDGGQQFAVSFARSGRAPATWTPKQGTLLTFGESLGVQMASGCRVGQCESCAVRLLSGKVRHLHGSEPEDPAVCLACQAVPLEDVVLEA
;
A
#
# COMPACT_ATOMS: atom_id res chain seq x y z
N MET A 1 -44.16 -24.20 9.21
CA MET A 1 -43.06 -24.09 10.19
C MET A 1 -42.60 -22.63 10.19
N GLN A 2 -42.90 -21.87 11.24
CA GLN A 2 -42.39 -20.51 11.43
C GLN A 2 -40.88 -20.59 11.67
N VAL A 3 -40.07 -20.21 10.68
CA VAL A 3 -38.64 -19.99 10.89
C VAL A 3 -38.51 -18.65 11.60
N MET A 4 -38.37 -18.70 12.93
CA MET A 4 -37.92 -17.57 13.73
C MET A 4 -36.50 -17.21 13.28
N THR A 5 -36.37 -16.21 12.42
CA THR A 5 -35.09 -15.60 12.03
C THR A 5 -34.72 -14.54 13.07
N THR A 6 -34.27 -14.99 14.24
CA THR A 6 -33.56 -14.09 15.16
C THR A 6 -32.14 -13.92 14.64
N THR A 7 -31.88 -12.83 13.91
CA THR A 7 -30.52 -12.37 13.60
C THR A 7 -29.70 -12.36 14.88
N ALA A 8 -28.55 -13.06 14.88
CA ALA A 8 -27.67 -13.10 16.04
C ALA A 8 -27.33 -11.66 16.49
N PRO A 9 -27.19 -11.41 17.81
CA PRO A 9 -26.80 -10.09 18.30
C PRO A 9 -25.42 -9.72 17.78
N THR A 10 -25.23 -8.44 17.45
CA THR A 10 -23.92 -7.92 17.04
C THR A 10 -23.04 -7.73 18.28
N GLN A 11 -21.87 -8.35 18.29
CA GLN A 11 -20.85 -8.20 19.33
C GLN A 11 -19.74 -7.28 18.80
N THR A 12 -19.33 -6.30 19.59
CA THR A 12 -18.13 -5.49 19.29
C THR A 12 -16.93 -6.07 20.03
N ARG A 13 -15.86 -6.38 19.30
CA ARG A 13 -14.59 -6.91 19.85
C ARG A 13 -13.44 -5.95 19.59
N GLN A 14 -12.67 -5.65 20.62
CA GLN A 14 -11.46 -4.82 20.53
C GLN A 14 -10.26 -5.64 20.02
N GLY A 15 -9.42 -5.00 19.22
CA GLY A 15 -8.17 -5.57 18.71
C GLY A 15 -7.35 -4.53 17.95
N TYR A 16 -6.54 -5.01 17.01
CA TYR A 16 -5.81 -4.16 16.08
C TYR A 16 -5.67 -4.82 14.70
N CYS A 17 -5.61 -4.01 13.66
CA CYS A 17 -5.41 -4.46 12.28
C CYS A 17 -3.91 -4.66 12.01
N THR A 18 -3.48 -5.87 11.65
CA THR A 18 -2.07 -6.21 11.40
C THR A 18 -1.74 -6.35 9.90
N LEU A 19 -2.56 -5.77 9.01
CA LEU A 19 -2.27 -5.78 7.56
C LEU A 19 -1.04 -4.93 7.17
N CYS A 20 -0.54 -4.08 8.07
CA CYS A 20 0.68 -3.29 7.87
C CYS A 20 1.30 -2.85 9.21
N ARG A 21 2.48 -2.25 9.12
CA ARG A 21 3.26 -1.76 10.28
C ARG A 21 2.53 -0.77 11.19
N SER A 22 1.51 -0.07 10.70
CA SER A 22 0.76 0.91 11.51
C SER A 22 -0.01 0.28 12.68
N ARG A 23 -0.39 -1.00 12.56
CA ARG A 23 -1.12 -1.76 13.60
C ARG A 23 -2.26 -0.96 14.25
N CYS A 24 -3.14 -0.38 13.43
CA CYS A 24 -4.21 0.50 13.92
C CYS A 24 -5.12 -0.25 14.89
N GLY A 25 -5.42 0.34 16.05
CA GLY A 25 -6.42 -0.19 16.98
C GLY A 25 -7.81 -0.23 16.32
N THR A 26 -8.55 -1.30 16.54
CA THR A 26 -9.85 -1.55 15.88
C THR A 26 -10.94 -2.03 16.82
N LEU A 27 -12.16 -1.61 16.50
CA LEU A 27 -13.41 -2.21 16.95
C LEU A 27 -13.96 -3.05 15.78
N ASN A 28 -14.22 -4.32 16.07
CA ASN A 28 -14.61 -5.33 15.08
C ASN A 28 -16.02 -5.80 15.43
N GLU A 29 -16.98 -5.52 14.56
CA GLU A 29 -18.38 -5.92 14.75
C GLU A 29 -18.60 -7.30 14.15
N VAL A 30 -19.03 -8.24 15.00
CA VAL A 30 -19.22 -9.64 14.65
C VAL A 30 -20.67 -10.01 14.93
N GLN A 31 -21.34 -10.56 13.92
CA GLN A 31 -22.70 -11.06 14.04
C GLN A 31 -22.69 -12.58 13.90
N GLY A 32 -22.94 -13.29 14.99
CA GLY A 32 -22.71 -14.74 15.04
C GLY A 32 -21.23 -15.05 14.81
N ASP A 33 -20.89 -15.59 13.64
CA ASP A 33 -19.52 -15.90 13.22
C ASP A 33 -19.13 -15.18 11.90
N MET A 34 -19.77 -14.04 11.65
CA MET A 34 -19.52 -13.17 10.52
C MET A 34 -18.93 -11.85 11.00
N LEU A 35 -17.70 -11.55 10.58
CA LEU A 35 -17.15 -10.20 10.65
C LEU A 35 -17.94 -9.27 9.71
N VAL A 36 -18.65 -8.29 10.27
CA VAL A 36 -19.54 -7.37 9.54
C VAL A 36 -18.84 -6.05 9.22
N SER A 37 -18.12 -5.49 10.20
CA SER A 37 -17.44 -4.21 10.03
C SER A 37 -16.16 -4.15 10.88
N VAL A 38 -15.20 -3.33 10.42
CA VAL A 38 -14.01 -2.97 11.19
C VAL A 38 -13.88 -1.46 11.15
N ARG A 39 -13.79 -0.84 12.33
CA ARG A 39 -13.68 0.63 12.49
C ARG A 39 -12.54 0.97 13.46
N PRO A 40 -11.95 2.18 13.36
CA PRO A 40 -10.90 2.61 14.29
C PRO A 40 -11.39 2.62 15.75
N ASP A 41 -10.51 2.23 16.68
CA ASP A 41 -10.72 2.39 18.13
C ASP A 41 -9.91 3.60 18.65
N ALA A 42 -10.54 4.76 18.78
CA ALA A 42 -9.85 5.98 19.23
C ALA A 42 -9.26 5.86 20.65
N SER A 43 -9.71 4.91 21.47
CA SER A 43 -9.14 4.67 22.81
C SER A 43 -7.76 3.99 22.74
N HIS A 44 -7.50 3.22 21.68
CA HIS A 44 -6.24 2.55 21.44
C HIS A 44 -5.16 3.56 20.97
N PRO A 45 -3.89 3.46 21.43
CA PRO A 45 -2.84 4.44 21.11
C PRO A 45 -2.59 4.63 19.60
N THR A 46 -2.82 3.59 18.79
CA THR A 46 -2.68 3.64 17.31
C THR A 46 -4.02 3.72 16.56
N GLY A 47 -5.15 3.88 17.26
CA GLY A 47 -6.49 3.71 16.68
C GLY A 47 -7.21 5.00 16.28
N GLN A 48 -6.51 6.14 16.19
CA GLN A 48 -7.09 7.43 15.76
C GLN A 48 -7.60 7.42 14.30
N ALA A 49 -7.06 6.54 13.46
CA ALA A 49 -7.47 6.39 12.06
C ALA A 49 -7.20 4.99 11.53
N MET A 50 -7.91 4.63 10.45
CA MET A 50 -7.72 3.38 9.74
C MET A 50 -7.90 3.54 8.23
N CYS A 51 -7.13 2.78 7.45
CA CYS A 51 -7.18 2.81 5.99
C CYS A 51 -8.30 1.94 5.43
N MET A 52 -8.62 2.14 4.15
CA MET A 52 -9.64 1.34 3.45
C MET A 52 -9.32 -0.16 3.43
N LYS A 53 -8.04 -0.54 3.42
CA LYS A 53 -7.63 -1.96 3.48
C LYS A 53 -8.12 -2.65 4.76
N GLY A 54 -8.02 -1.96 5.90
CA GLY A 54 -8.53 -2.45 7.17
C GLY A 54 -10.06 -2.49 7.20
N LYS A 55 -10.73 -1.50 6.61
CA LYS A 55 -12.20 -1.47 6.49
C LYS A 55 -12.76 -2.57 5.57
N ALA A 56 -12.00 -2.98 4.56
CA ALA A 56 -12.33 -4.07 3.64
C ALA A 56 -12.04 -5.47 4.22
N ALA A 57 -11.63 -5.58 5.49
CA ALA A 57 -11.37 -6.85 6.15
C ALA A 57 -12.54 -7.85 6.09
N PRO A 58 -13.83 -7.46 6.21
CA PRO A 58 -14.95 -8.38 6.01
C PRO A 58 -14.91 -9.09 4.65
N GLU A 59 -14.62 -8.36 3.57
CA GLU A 59 -14.48 -8.92 2.22
C GLU A 59 -13.27 -9.87 2.11
N LEU A 60 -12.16 -9.55 2.78
CA LEU A 60 -10.97 -10.40 2.79
C LEU A 60 -11.23 -11.72 3.51
N VAL A 61 -11.80 -11.66 4.72
CA VAL A 61 -12.09 -12.82 5.58
C VAL A 61 -13.06 -13.78 4.88
N HIS A 62 -14.14 -13.24 4.32
CA HIS A 62 -15.24 -14.02 3.75
C HIS A 62 -15.22 -14.16 2.23
N SER A 63 -14.08 -13.82 1.60
CA SER A 63 -13.91 -13.95 0.15
C SER A 63 -14.24 -15.37 -0.30
N PRO A 64 -15.07 -15.56 -1.34
CA PRO A 64 -15.35 -16.89 -1.88
C PRO A 64 -14.16 -17.44 -2.68
N HIS A 65 -13.19 -16.59 -3.05
CA HIS A 65 -12.02 -16.95 -3.83
C HIS A 65 -10.84 -17.44 -2.97
N ARG A 66 -11.03 -17.51 -1.64
CA ARG A 66 -9.99 -17.85 -0.67
C ARG A 66 -9.74 -19.36 -0.62
N LEU A 67 -8.47 -19.74 -0.41
CA LEU A 67 -8.09 -21.12 -0.11
C LEU A 67 -8.69 -21.56 1.24
N ARG A 68 -9.31 -22.75 1.25
CA ARG A 68 -10.01 -23.30 2.44
C ARG A 68 -9.47 -24.64 2.91
N TYR A 69 -8.74 -25.36 2.06
CA TYR A 69 -8.28 -26.72 2.33
C TYR A 69 -6.83 -26.88 1.84
N PRO A 70 -6.03 -27.75 2.46
CA PRO A 70 -4.74 -28.16 1.90
C PRO A 70 -4.94 -28.77 0.50
N MET A 71 -4.11 -28.35 -0.45
CA MET A 71 -4.17 -28.80 -1.84
C MET A 71 -2.84 -29.41 -2.26
N ARG A 72 -2.88 -30.48 -3.05
CA ARG A 72 -1.73 -31.14 -3.68
C ARG A 72 -1.78 -30.97 -5.19
N ARG A 73 -0.65 -30.64 -5.80
CA ARG A 73 -0.47 -30.55 -7.25
C ARG A 73 -0.48 -31.95 -7.86
N THR A 74 -1.13 -32.12 -9.01
CA THR A 74 -1.15 -33.41 -9.74
C THR A 74 -0.49 -33.35 -11.11
N ARG A 75 -0.20 -32.15 -11.62
CA ARG A 75 0.45 -31.93 -12.92
C ARG A 75 1.88 -31.39 -12.76
N PRO A 76 2.76 -31.53 -13.77
CA PRO A 76 4.11 -30.98 -13.73
C PRO A 76 4.15 -29.46 -13.54
N LYS A 77 5.17 -28.91 -12.87
CA LYS A 77 5.33 -27.47 -12.59
C LYS A 77 5.36 -26.57 -13.85
N THR A 78 5.58 -27.17 -15.02
CA THR A 78 5.53 -26.50 -16.33
C THR A 78 4.11 -26.27 -16.85
N ASP A 79 3.10 -26.96 -16.33
CA ASP A 79 1.71 -26.76 -16.71
C ASP A 79 1.13 -25.51 -16.04
N ALA A 80 0.39 -24.72 -16.83
CA ALA A 80 -0.27 -23.51 -16.38
C ALA A 80 -1.38 -23.75 -15.34
N ASP A 81 -2.01 -24.94 -15.39
CA ASP A 81 -2.98 -25.42 -14.40
C ASP A 81 -2.30 -26.48 -13.51
N PRO A 82 -2.13 -26.22 -12.20
CA PRO A 82 -1.53 -27.18 -11.27
C PRO A 82 -2.30 -28.50 -11.11
N GLY A 83 -3.60 -28.53 -11.46
CA GLY A 83 -4.46 -29.68 -11.24
C GLY A 83 -4.64 -29.99 -9.74
N TRP A 84 -4.94 -28.98 -8.94
CA TRP A 84 -5.05 -29.10 -7.48
C TRP A 84 -6.08 -30.15 -7.06
N VAL A 85 -5.69 -31.05 -6.15
CA VAL A 85 -6.61 -31.96 -5.45
C VAL A 85 -6.56 -31.70 -3.95
N ARG A 86 -7.72 -31.72 -3.28
CA ARG A 86 -7.80 -31.54 -1.83
C ARG A 86 -7.16 -32.74 -1.12
N ILE A 87 -6.35 -32.47 -0.10
CA ILE A 87 -5.77 -33.47 0.82
C ILE A 87 -6.03 -33.06 2.28
N GLY A 88 -5.80 -33.97 3.23
CA GLY A 88 -5.92 -33.69 4.66
C GLY A 88 -4.69 -32.97 5.23
N TRP A 89 -4.85 -32.26 6.36
CA TRP A 89 -3.72 -31.60 7.05
C TRP A 89 -2.64 -32.58 7.51
N ASP A 90 -3.03 -33.74 8.04
CA ASP A 90 -2.06 -34.73 8.49
C ASP A 90 -1.23 -35.29 7.35
N GLU A 91 -1.86 -35.55 6.19
CA GLU A 91 -1.18 -35.97 4.96
C GLU A 91 -0.23 -34.86 4.48
N ALA A 92 -0.71 -33.62 4.38
CA ALA A 92 0.07 -32.49 3.90
C ALA A 92 1.32 -32.22 4.77
N LEU A 93 1.17 -32.23 6.09
CA LEU A 93 2.28 -31.98 7.02
C LEU A 93 3.22 -33.17 7.15
N ALA A 94 2.72 -34.42 7.05
CA ALA A 94 3.57 -35.60 7.03
C ALA A 94 4.46 -35.63 5.77
N GLU A 95 3.88 -35.38 4.60
CA GLU A 95 4.62 -35.29 3.33
C GLU A 95 5.64 -34.15 3.38
N THR A 96 5.24 -32.98 3.90
CA THR A 96 6.14 -31.84 4.08
C THR A 96 7.33 -32.18 4.99
N ALA A 97 7.08 -32.75 6.17
CA ALA A 97 8.13 -33.13 7.12
C ALA A 97 9.08 -34.18 6.52
N GLN A 98 8.52 -35.20 5.85
CA GLN A 98 9.30 -36.26 5.23
C GLN A 98 10.22 -35.71 4.13
N ARG A 99 9.69 -34.91 3.19
CA ARG A 99 10.44 -34.40 2.04
C ARG A 99 11.50 -33.39 2.45
N LEU A 100 11.18 -32.45 3.36
CA LEU A 100 12.16 -31.49 3.88
C LEU A 100 13.24 -32.19 4.72
N GLY A 101 12.85 -33.15 5.57
CA GLY A 101 13.79 -33.94 6.37
C GLY A 101 14.74 -34.79 5.52
N ALA A 102 14.23 -35.43 4.47
CA ALA A 102 15.04 -36.21 3.53
C ALA A 102 16.07 -35.33 2.80
N ILE A 103 15.65 -34.18 2.25
CA ILE A 103 16.55 -33.25 1.57
C ILE A 103 17.63 -32.72 2.54
N LYS A 104 17.25 -32.38 3.77
CA LYS A 104 18.20 -31.98 4.83
C LYS A 104 19.23 -33.07 5.10
N ALA A 105 18.82 -34.34 5.17
CA ALA A 105 19.72 -35.46 5.44
C ALA A 105 20.65 -35.76 4.26
N GLU A 106 20.16 -35.65 3.03
CA GLU A 106 20.91 -35.95 1.80
C GLU A 106 21.88 -34.84 1.40
N SER A 107 21.50 -33.57 1.56
CA SER A 107 22.21 -32.43 0.95
C SER A 107 22.48 -31.28 1.92
N GLY A 108 22.20 -31.46 3.22
CA GLY A 108 22.35 -30.42 4.23
C GLY A 108 21.14 -29.50 4.31
N ALA A 109 20.95 -28.87 5.47
CA ALA A 109 19.82 -27.98 5.73
C ALA A 109 19.86 -26.72 4.84
N GLU A 110 21.04 -26.31 4.39
CA GLU A 110 21.25 -25.19 3.48
C GLU A 110 20.61 -25.40 2.09
N SER A 111 20.35 -26.63 1.69
CA SER A 111 19.66 -26.95 0.43
C SER A 111 18.15 -26.65 0.46
N VAL A 112 17.61 -26.23 1.62
CA VAL A 112 16.23 -25.78 1.79
C VAL A 112 16.20 -24.28 2.07
N VAL A 113 15.44 -23.54 1.27
CA VAL A 113 15.21 -22.10 1.47
C VAL A 113 13.84 -21.86 2.09
N PHE A 114 13.77 -20.89 2.99
CA PHE A 114 12.51 -20.43 3.56
C PHE A 114 12.21 -19.02 3.06
N ALA A 115 11.21 -18.90 2.20
CA ALA A 115 10.84 -17.61 1.62
C ALA A 115 9.73 -16.97 2.45
N VAL A 116 9.97 -15.76 2.97
CA VAL A 116 9.07 -15.13 3.93
C VAL A 116 8.77 -13.70 3.47
N THR A 117 7.49 -13.35 3.44
CA THR A 117 7.06 -12.00 3.11
C THR A 117 7.39 -11.00 4.22
N THR A 118 7.45 -9.72 3.88
CA THR A 118 7.80 -8.66 4.84
C THR A 118 6.70 -8.45 5.89
N PRO A 119 7.02 -8.22 7.19
CA PRO A 119 6.01 -7.99 8.22
C PRO A 119 5.47 -6.56 8.17
N SER A 120 6.05 -5.70 7.32
CA SER A 120 5.66 -4.29 7.20
C SER A 120 4.36 -4.07 6.41
N GLY A 121 3.92 -5.07 5.64
CA GLY A 121 2.74 -5.01 4.78
C GLY A 121 1.92 -6.30 4.76
N THR A 122 2.07 -7.15 5.79
CA THR A 122 1.38 -8.44 5.88
C THR A 122 1.09 -8.80 7.34
N PRO A 123 0.12 -9.69 7.60
CA PRO A 123 -0.17 -10.20 8.94
C PRO A 123 0.90 -11.17 9.47
N LEU A 124 1.97 -11.46 8.72
CA LEU A 124 3.05 -12.35 9.14
C LEU A 124 3.86 -11.80 10.33
N THR A 125 3.72 -10.52 10.66
CA THR A 125 4.30 -9.97 11.89
C THR A 125 3.84 -10.69 13.17
N ASP A 126 2.70 -11.41 13.15
CA ASP A 126 2.23 -12.19 14.30
C ASP A 126 2.97 -13.55 14.45
N SER A 127 3.74 -13.94 13.43
CA SER A 127 4.37 -15.26 13.32
C SER A 127 5.84 -15.22 12.98
N ILE A 128 6.38 -14.06 12.61
CA ILE A 128 7.74 -13.92 12.08
C ILE A 128 8.81 -14.44 13.03
N ASP A 129 8.70 -14.17 14.33
CA ASP A 129 9.67 -14.64 15.33
C ASP A 129 9.68 -16.17 15.40
N TRP A 130 8.51 -16.81 15.30
CA TRP A 130 8.39 -18.27 15.29
C TRP A 130 8.86 -18.90 13.97
N ILE A 131 8.64 -18.22 12.83
CA ILE A 131 9.20 -18.63 11.53
C ILE A 131 10.72 -18.60 11.60
N GLU A 132 11.33 -17.49 12.03
CA GLU A 132 12.78 -17.39 12.12
C GLU A 132 13.38 -18.42 13.07
N ARG A 133 12.72 -18.66 14.21
CA ARG A 133 13.10 -19.74 15.13
C ARG A 133 13.05 -21.10 14.44
N PHE A 134 11.99 -21.40 13.70
CA PHE A 134 11.81 -22.66 12.98
C PHE A 134 12.96 -22.88 12.00
N VAL A 135 13.28 -21.87 11.18
CA VAL A 135 14.33 -21.98 10.17
C VAL A 135 15.71 -22.19 10.80
N ARG A 136 16.01 -21.46 11.88
CA ARG A 136 17.30 -21.57 12.57
C ARG A 136 17.48 -22.92 13.25
N LEU A 137 16.44 -23.46 13.89
CA LEU A 137 16.48 -24.81 14.47
C LEU A 137 16.46 -25.91 13.40
N PHE A 138 15.79 -25.68 12.26
CA PHE A 138 15.91 -26.54 11.09
C PHE A 138 17.35 -26.58 10.59
N GLY A 139 18.12 -25.50 10.78
CA GLY A 139 19.54 -25.40 10.48
C GLY A 139 19.84 -24.78 9.13
N SER A 140 18.85 -24.19 8.46
CA SER A 140 19.08 -23.50 7.19
C SER A 140 19.55 -22.07 7.46
N PRO A 141 20.64 -21.61 6.84
CA PRO A 141 21.05 -20.21 6.85
C PRO A 141 20.26 -19.35 5.85
N ASN A 142 19.34 -19.94 5.07
CA ASN A 142 18.76 -19.30 3.90
C ASN A 142 17.29 -18.92 4.12
N ILE A 143 17.08 -17.79 4.79
CA ILE A 143 15.78 -17.09 4.82
C ILE A 143 15.75 -16.07 3.69
N CYS A 144 15.00 -16.35 2.63
CA CYS A 144 14.79 -15.40 1.54
C CYS A 144 13.73 -14.39 1.97
N TYR A 145 14.19 -13.20 2.36
CA TYR A 145 13.35 -12.08 2.78
C TYR A 145 13.26 -11.02 1.67
N ALA A 146 12.52 -9.93 1.93
CA ALA A 146 12.50 -8.75 1.07
C ALA A 146 13.45 -7.64 1.59
N THR A 147 14.48 -8.00 2.36
CA THR A 147 15.32 -7.06 3.11
C THR A 147 16.02 -6.06 2.19
N GLU A 148 16.55 -6.56 1.06
CA GLU A 148 17.26 -5.81 0.02
C GLU A 148 16.37 -4.79 -0.70
N VAL A 149 15.05 -4.99 -0.74
CA VAL A 149 14.08 -4.04 -1.35
C VAL A 149 13.24 -3.29 -0.32
N CYS A 150 13.38 -3.60 0.96
CA CYS A 150 12.50 -3.10 2.02
C CYS A 150 13.28 -2.39 3.12
N ASN A 151 13.73 -3.11 4.14
CA ASN A 151 14.11 -2.51 5.43
C ASN A 151 15.62 -2.36 5.65
N TRP A 152 16.48 -2.95 4.81
CA TRP A 152 17.94 -2.85 4.98
C TRP A 152 18.43 -1.42 5.22
N HIS A 153 18.01 -0.50 4.35
CA HIS A 153 18.44 0.90 4.36
C HIS A 153 18.09 1.56 5.69
N LYS A 154 16.81 1.51 6.07
CA LYS A 154 16.31 2.13 7.29
C LYS A 154 16.90 1.49 8.56
N ASP A 155 17.06 0.17 8.59
CA ASP A 155 17.38 -0.56 9.83
C ASP A 155 18.90 -0.83 10.00
N PHE A 156 19.63 -1.11 8.92
CA PHE A 156 21.02 -1.58 8.97
C PHE A 156 22.00 -0.58 8.36
N ALA A 157 21.66 0.08 7.23
CA ALA A 157 22.56 1.10 6.67
C ALA A 157 22.66 2.34 7.59
N HIS A 158 21.55 2.76 8.19
CA HIS A 158 21.54 3.80 9.23
C HIS A 158 22.40 3.42 10.45
N ALA A 159 22.47 2.13 10.80
CA ALA A 159 23.24 1.65 11.94
C ALA A 159 24.76 1.82 11.76
N PHE A 160 25.27 1.88 10.52
CA PHE A 160 26.67 2.25 10.27
C PHE A 160 27.02 3.68 10.71
N THR A 161 26.01 4.53 10.95
CA THR A 161 26.21 5.92 11.42
C THR A 161 25.87 6.05 12.91
N PHE A 162 24.71 5.57 13.35
CA PHE A 162 24.23 5.76 14.73
C PHE A 162 24.30 4.53 15.63
N GLY A 163 24.69 3.36 15.13
CA GLY A 163 24.69 2.10 15.88
C GLY A 163 23.31 1.46 16.05
N CYS A 164 22.26 2.07 15.50
CA CYS A 164 20.91 1.53 15.48
C CYS A 164 20.19 1.87 14.17
N GLY A 165 19.11 1.14 13.86
CA GLY A 165 18.20 1.53 12.79
C GLY A 165 17.53 2.87 13.06
N MET A 166 16.98 3.50 12.01
CA MET A 166 16.32 4.81 12.09
C MET A 166 15.18 4.77 13.11
N PRO A 167 15.27 5.54 14.21
CA PRO A 167 14.23 5.56 15.23
C PRO A 167 12.94 6.22 14.73
N ALA A 168 11.83 6.00 15.43
CA ALA A 168 10.55 6.59 15.07
C ALA A 168 10.58 8.12 15.23
N ALA A 169 10.12 8.84 14.20
CA ALA A 169 10.05 10.29 14.18
C ALA A 169 8.91 10.83 15.05
N ASP A 170 9.21 11.75 15.96
CA ASP A 170 8.24 12.45 16.81
C ASP A 170 7.67 13.70 16.11
N TYR A 171 6.90 13.48 15.04
CA TYR A 171 6.40 14.57 14.18
C TYR A 171 5.53 15.60 14.90
N ALA A 172 4.81 15.20 15.96
CA ALA A 172 3.86 16.08 16.62
C ALA A 172 4.54 17.23 17.39
N GLN A 173 5.82 17.06 17.74
CA GLN A 173 6.61 18.00 18.54
C GLN A 173 7.78 18.62 17.76
N ALA A 174 7.86 18.39 16.45
CA ALA A 174 8.98 18.81 15.62
C ALA A 174 8.95 20.31 15.28
N ASP A 175 10.13 20.91 15.08
CA ASP A 175 10.28 22.22 14.42
C ASP A 175 10.29 22.06 12.89
N LEU A 176 10.92 20.97 12.44
CA LEU A 176 11.08 20.62 11.03
C LEU A 176 10.73 19.15 10.81
N ILE A 177 9.79 18.91 9.91
CA ILE A 177 9.39 17.59 9.42
C ILE A 177 10.03 17.38 8.05
N VAL A 178 10.81 16.31 7.89
CA VAL A 178 11.44 15.96 6.62
C VAL A 178 10.94 14.59 6.14
N LEU A 179 10.24 14.59 5.01
CA LEU A 179 9.72 13.38 4.36
C LEU A 179 10.55 13.10 3.11
N TRP A 180 11.46 12.13 3.19
CA TRP A 180 12.39 11.83 2.09
C TRP A 180 12.08 10.46 1.47
N GLY A 181 11.49 10.48 0.27
CA GLY A 181 10.99 9.25 -0.38
C GLY A 181 9.93 8.53 0.46
N HIS A 182 9.20 9.26 1.32
CA HIS A 182 8.22 8.74 2.26
C HIS A 182 6.86 9.45 2.12
N ASN A 183 5.81 8.68 1.85
CA ASN A 183 4.44 9.20 1.72
C ASN A 183 3.51 8.56 2.77
N PRO A 184 3.48 9.09 4.01
CA PRO A 184 2.70 8.53 5.11
C PRO A 184 1.18 8.61 4.89
N ALA A 185 0.69 9.52 4.05
CA ALA A 185 -0.74 9.61 3.72
C ALA A 185 -1.27 8.32 3.05
N ASN A 186 -0.41 7.59 2.33
CA ASN A 186 -0.77 6.32 1.68
C ASN A 186 -0.25 5.09 2.43
N THR A 187 0.81 5.24 3.24
CA THR A 187 1.59 4.11 3.76
C THR A 187 1.56 3.98 5.28
N TRP A 188 1.28 5.06 6.03
CA TRP A 188 1.28 5.04 7.50
C TRP A 188 0.40 6.15 8.10
N LEU A 189 -0.91 5.91 8.19
CA LEU A 189 -1.88 6.93 8.59
C LEU A 189 -1.66 7.50 10.01
N ALA A 190 -1.18 6.68 10.95
CA ALA A 190 -0.85 7.17 12.29
C ALA A 190 0.24 8.27 12.25
N GLN A 191 1.24 8.12 11.38
CA GLN A 191 2.25 9.17 11.15
C GLN A 191 1.66 10.38 10.43
N ALA A 192 0.79 10.18 9.42
CA ALA A 192 0.10 11.29 8.76
C ALA A 192 -0.69 12.17 9.75
N ASN A 193 -1.34 11.55 10.73
CA ASN A 193 -1.99 12.25 11.84
C ASN A 193 -1.00 13.00 12.73
N ALA A 194 0.14 12.39 13.09
CA ALA A 194 1.18 13.06 13.86
C ALA A 194 1.78 14.27 13.13
N ILE A 195 1.98 14.16 11.80
CA ILE A 195 2.41 15.27 10.94
C ILE A 195 1.37 16.39 10.94
N GLY A 196 0.08 16.06 10.79
CA GLY A 196 -1.00 17.06 10.87
C GLY A 196 -0.97 17.86 12.18
N ARG A 197 -0.73 17.18 13.32
CA ARG A 197 -0.55 17.85 14.63
C ARG A 197 0.71 18.72 14.67
N GLY A 198 1.84 18.23 14.18
CA GLY A 198 3.08 19.00 14.09
C GLY A 198 2.91 20.29 13.27
N ARG A 199 2.24 20.20 12.11
CA ARG A 199 1.91 21.36 11.27
C ARG A 199 1.02 22.37 11.99
N ALA A 200 0.00 21.89 12.71
CA ALA A 200 -0.85 22.76 13.52
C ALA A 200 -0.08 23.47 14.65
N ASN A 201 0.97 22.83 15.17
CA ASN A 201 1.88 23.40 16.16
C ASN A 201 2.99 24.31 15.56
N GLY A 202 2.97 24.56 14.24
CA GLY A 202 3.89 25.46 13.56
C GLY A 202 5.12 24.79 12.92
N ALA A 203 5.21 23.45 12.92
CA ALA A 203 6.32 22.74 12.29
C ALA A 203 6.41 23.07 10.79
N LYS A 204 7.62 23.35 10.30
CA LYS A 204 7.94 23.43 8.87
C LYS A 204 7.99 22.03 8.25
N MET A 205 7.68 21.91 6.97
CA MET A 205 7.69 20.63 6.26
C MET A 205 8.46 20.71 4.95
N VAL A 206 9.44 19.82 4.82
CA VAL A 206 10.18 19.57 3.58
C VAL A 206 9.80 18.20 3.05
N VAL A 207 9.51 18.12 1.76
CA VAL A 207 9.24 16.86 1.08
C VAL A 207 10.24 16.69 -0.06
N ILE A 208 10.97 15.58 -0.05
CA ILE A 208 11.88 15.19 -1.12
C ILE A 208 11.27 13.95 -1.77
N ASP A 209 10.68 14.13 -2.95
CA ASP A 209 9.99 13.08 -3.70
C ASP A 209 9.92 13.52 -5.17
N PRO A 210 10.23 12.66 -6.16
CA PRO A 210 10.05 12.99 -7.57
C PRO A 210 8.61 13.39 -7.92
N ARG A 211 7.62 12.94 -7.12
CA ARG A 211 6.20 13.16 -7.39
C ARG A 211 5.64 14.34 -6.62
N PRO A 212 4.71 15.11 -7.21
CA PRO A 212 3.93 16.13 -6.52
C PRO A 212 2.82 15.48 -5.67
N THR A 213 3.22 14.70 -4.66
CA THR A 213 2.30 14.05 -3.72
C THR A 213 1.46 15.07 -2.96
N ALA A 214 0.38 14.62 -2.31
CA ALA A 214 -0.49 15.54 -1.58
C ALA A 214 0.23 16.28 -0.44
N LEU A 215 1.20 15.64 0.22
CA LEU A 215 2.05 16.30 1.23
C LEU A 215 3.10 17.20 0.57
N ALA A 216 3.66 16.82 -0.58
CA ALA A 216 4.57 17.70 -1.33
C ALA A 216 3.90 19.04 -1.69
N ARG A 217 2.63 19.01 -2.14
CA ARG A 217 1.87 20.23 -2.46
C ARG A 217 1.54 21.11 -1.23
N GLN A 218 1.66 20.56 -0.02
CA GLN A 218 1.40 21.25 1.25
C GLN A 218 2.70 21.62 2.00
N ALA A 219 3.86 21.24 1.46
CA ALA A 219 5.16 21.46 2.06
C ALA A 219 5.55 22.94 1.98
N ASP A 220 6.37 23.41 2.93
CA ASP A 220 7.03 24.71 2.81
C ASP A 220 8.07 24.67 1.67
N THR A 221 8.68 23.50 1.43
CA THR A 221 9.57 23.28 0.29
C THR A 221 9.43 21.85 -0.22
N TRP A 222 9.26 21.70 -1.53
CA TRP A 222 9.26 20.42 -2.23
C TRP A 222 10.47 20.34 -3.16
N LEU A 223 11.25 19.26 -3.05
CA LEU A 223 12.39 18.97 -3.92
C LEU A 223 12.04 17.79 -4.86
N PRO A 224 11.76 18.04 -6.14
CA PRO A 224 11.50 16.99 -7.14
C PRO A 224 12.80 16.30 -7.58
N VAL A 225 13.41 15.55 -6.66
CA VAL A 225 14.69 14.88 -6.89
C VAL A 225 14.60 13.84 -8.01
N ARG A 226 15.59 13.80 -8.91
CA ARG A 226 15.72 12.70 -9.88
C ARG A 226 15.95 11.38 -9.13
N PRO A 227 15.15 10.33 -9.39
CA PRO A 227 15.30 9.06 -8.69
C PRO A 227 16.71 8.48 -8.79
N GLY A 228 17.28 8.08 -7.65
CA GLY A 228 18.62 7.50 -7.56
C GLY A 228 19.74 8.52 -7.35
N THR A 229 19.43 9.80 -7.19
CA THR A 229 20.42 10.88 -6.99
C THR A 229 20.41 11.50 -5.59
N ASP A 230 19.66 10.90 -4.66
CA ASP A 230 19.44 11.38 -3.29
C ASP A 230 20.74 11.56 -2.49
N ALA A 231 21.75 10.70 -2.70
CA ALA A 231 23.04 10.84 -2.03
C ALA A 231 23.73 12.15 -2.41
N ALA A 232 23.69 12.55 -3.69
CA ALA A 232 24.27 13.82 -4.13
C ALA A 232 23.52 15.02 -3.53
N LEU A 233 22.19 14.92 -3.42
CA LEU A 233 21.37 15.93 -2.76
C LEU A 233 21.74 16.08 -1.27
N ALA A 234 21.84 14.97 -0.54
CA ALA A 234 22.23 14.97 0.87
C ALA A 234 23.65 15.50 1.08
N LEU A 235 24.61 15.10 0.25
CA LEU A 235 26.00 15.59 0.30
C LEU A 235 26.09 17.09 -0.03
N GLY A 236 25.24 17.59 -0.93
CA GLY A 236 25.12 19.02 -1.20
C GLY A 236 24.61 19.82 -0.01
N LEU A 237 23.60 19.30 0.69
CA LEU A 237 23.12 19.91 1.94
C LEU A 237 24.20 19.87 3.03
N VAL A 238 24.91 18.76 3.20
CA VAL A 238 26.06 18.65 4.11
C VAL A 238 27.13 19.68 3.78
N HIS A 239 27.48 19.83 2.50
CA HIS A 239 28.45 20.82 2.04
C HIS A 239 28.06 22.24 2.43
N LEU A 240 26.80 22.63 2.21
CA LEU A 240 26.30 23.95 2.59
C LEU A 240 26.34 24.18 4.10
N LEU A 241 25.88 23.21 4.91
CA LEU A 241 25.92 23.34 6.37
C LEU A 241 27.36 23.49 6.89
N ILE A 242 28.33 22.78 6.31
CA ILE A 242 29.74 22.88 6.69
C ILE A 242 30.34 24.22 6.21
N ALA A 243 30.10 24.61 4.96
CA ALA A 243 30.67 25.83 4.37
C ALA A 243 30.18 27.10 5.08
N ASP A 244 28.90 27.12 5.48
CA ASP A 244 28.28 28.26 6.15
C ASP A 244 28.40 28.19 7.68
N ALA A 245 29.05 27.14 8.24
CA ALA A 245 29.16 26.86 9.67
C ALA A 245 27.79 26.81 10.39
N ARG A 246 26.80 26.15 9.76
CA ARG A 246 25.41 26.05 10.23
C ARG A 246 25.03 24.65 10.70
N PHE A 247 25.94 24.00 11.44
CA PHE A 247 25.69 22.71 12.10
C PHE A 247 25.84 22.84 13.62
N ASP A 248 25.37 21.85 14.38
CA ASP A 248 25.56 21.78 15.83
C ASP A 248 27.01 21.37 16.14
N GLU A 249 27.92 22.36 16.17
CA GLU A 249 29.34 22.11 16.41
C GLU A 249 29.58 21.40 17.75
N GLY A 250 28.86 21.77 18.81
CA GLY A 250 28.98 21.14 20.12
C GLY A 250 28.66 19.64 20.07
N PHE A 251 27.56 19.28 19.42
CA PHE A 251 27.22 17.87 19.21
C PHE A 251 28.23 17.15 18.31
N VAL A 252 28.59 17.76 17.16
CA VAL A 252 29.54 17.18 16.21
C VAL A 252 30.87 16.83 16.90
N ARG A 253 31.38 17.77 17.69
CA ARG A 253 32.67 17.64 18.36
C ARG A 253 32.65 16.67 19.56
N ALA A 254 31.52 16.56 20.26
CA ALA A 254 31.42 15.75 21.48
C ALA A 254 30.86 14.33 21.27
N TRP A 255 29.96 14.15 20.30
CA TRP A 255 29.15 12.93 20.15
C TRP A 255 29.29 12.23 18.81
N THR A 256 30.10 12.78 17.91
CA THR A 256 30.49 12.12 16.67
C THR A 256 31.98 11.79 16.69
N ASN A 257 32.44 10.97 15.74
CA ASN A 257 33.87 10.71 15.57
C ASN A 257 34.61 11.79 14.75
N ALA A 258 33.96 12.92 14.49
CA ALA A 258 34.51 14.08 13.78
C ALA A 258 35.94 14.48 14.17
N PRO A 259 36.33 14.53 15.46
CA PRO A 259 37.67 14.96 15.86
C PRO A 259 38.72 13.84 15.87
N LEU A 260 38.32 12.58 15.67
CA LEU A 260 39.27 11.47 15.65
C LEU A 260 40.18 11.62 14.43
N LEU A 261 41.49 11.47 14.67
CA LEU A 261 42.49 11.55 13.62
C LEU A 261 42.49 10.27 12.79
N VAL A 262 42.42 10.42 11.48
CA VAL A 262 42.54 9.36 10.48
C VAL A 262 43.92 9.47 9.83
N ARG A 263 44.62 8.35 9.71
CA ARG A 263 45.95 8.29 9.12
C ARG A 263 45.87 8.38 7.59
N GLY A 264 46.71 9.22 6.98
CA GLY A 264 46.73 9.41 5.53
C GLY A 264 47.35 8.24 4.75
N ASP A 265 48.09 7.34 5.40
CA ASP A 265 48.77 6.21 4.78
C ASP A 265 47.85 5.01 4.54
N ASN A 266 46.88 4.76 5.42
CA ASN A 266 46.03 3.58 5.38
C ASN A 266 44.54 3.83 5.67
N GLY A 267 44.15 5.05 6.06
CA GLY A 267 42.76 5.42 6.36
C GLY A 267 42.21 4.87 7.67
N HIS A 268 42.99 4.18 8.50
CA HIS A 268 42.56 3.77 9.84
C HIS A 268 42.61 4.96 10.81
N PHE A 269 41.83 4.90 11.89
CA PHE A 269 42.00 5.88 12.97
C PHE A 269 43.39 5.73 13.60
N LEU A 270 44.05 6.86 13.85
CA LEU A 270 45.28 6.92 14.62
C LEU A 270 44.98 6.52 16.07
N ARG A 271 45.77 5.60 16.60
CA ARG A 271 45.65 5.11 17.96
C ARG A 271 46.87 5.41 18.81
N GLU A 272 46.68 5.34 20.11
CA GLU A 272 47.73 5.59 21.09
C GLU A 272 48.97 4.71 20.86
N GLN A 273 48.78 3.43 20.55
CA GLN A 273 49.89 2.49 20.28
C GLN A 273 50.60 2.73 18.96
N ASP A 274 50.00 3.50 18.04
CA ASP A 274 50.69 3.91 16.81
C ASP A 274 51.78 4.93 17.11
N LEU A 275 51.58 5.81 18.11
CA LEU A 275 52.56 6.83 18.52
C LEU A 275 53.51 6.30 19.60
N TRP A 276 52.95 5.52 20.53
CA TRP A 276 53.65 5.00 21.70
C TRP A 276 53.41 3.49 21.81
N PRO A 277 54.24 2.65 21.16
CA PRO A 277 54.03 1.20 21.13
C PRO A 277 53.93 0.53 22.50
N GLU A 278 54.58 1.11 23.52
CA GLU A 278 54.57 0.63 24.91
C GLU A 278 53.35 1.13 25.73
N ALA A 279 52.41 1.85 25.11
CA ALA A 279 51.23 2.35 25.79
C ALA A 279 50.32 1.20 26.27
N GLN A 280 49.91 1.28 27.53
CA GLN A 280 49.02 0.27 28.15
C GLN A 280 47.60 0.28 27.56
N GLY A 281 47.18 1.41 26.96
CA GLY A 281 45.91 1.56 26.26
C GLY A 281 46.11 1.66 24.75
N ASN A 282 45.02 1.49 24.00
CA ASN A 282 45.00 1.69 22.55
C ASN A 282 43.88 2.67 22.13
N ARG A 283 43.81 3.80 22.84
CA ARG A 283 42.76 4.82 22.68
C ARG A 283 42.86 5.50 21.32
N PHE A 284 41.75 6.08 20.88
CA PHE A 284 41.76 6.92 19.67
C PHE A 284 42.53 8.21 19.93
N MET A 285 43.08 8.82 18.89
CA MET A 285 43.82 10.08 19.01
C MET A 285 43.02 11.25 18.42
N ALA A 286 43.05 12.40 19.09
CA ALA A 286 42.49 13.67 18.61
C ALA A 286 43.53 14.79 18.70
N TRP A 287 43.54 15.74 17.77
CA TRP A 287 44.45 16.89 17.85
C TRP A 287 43.87 17.99 18.70
N ASN A 288 44.54 18.44 19.76
CA ASN A 288 44.09 19.55 20.59
C ASN A 288 44.77 20.87 20.15
N ASP A 289 43.99 21.81 19.62
CA ASP A 289 44.52 23.09 19.12
C ASP A 289 45.08 23.99 20.23
N ALA A 290 44.51 23.94 21.44
CA ALA A 290 45.00 24.73 22.56
C ALA A 290 46.36 24.22 23.07
N ARG A 291 46.64 22.93 22.93
CA ARG A 291 47.90 22.30 23.37
C ARG A 291 48.90 22.09 22.24
N GLY A 292 48.47 22.16 20.99
CA GLY A 292 49.31 21.97 19.80
C GLY A 292 49.85 20.55 19.65
N CYS A 293 49.13 19.53 20.11
CA CYS A 293 49.56 18.14 20.04
C CYS A 293 48.40 17.14 19.89
N ALA A 294 48.72 15.91 19.46
CA ALA A 294 47.78 14.80 19.49
C ALA A 294 47.65 14.23 20.90
N MET A 295 46.42 14.01 21.35
CA MET A 295 46.08 13.52 22.68
C MET A 295 45.23 12.24 22.60
N PRO A 296 45.42 11.29 23.53
CA PRO A 296 44.48 10.18 23.68
C PRO A 296 43.08 10.68 24.01
N TYR A 297 42.09 10.14 23.32
CA TYR A 297 40.67 10.38 23.54
C TYR A 297 39.97 9.07 23.87
N ASP A 298 39.43 9.02 25.08
CA ASP A 298 38.67 7.88 25.56
C ASP A 298 37.17 8.07 25.24
N THR A 299 36.67 7.27 24.30
CA THR A 299 35.28 7.29 23.88
C THR A 299 34.33 6.72 24.93
N GLU A 300 34.82 6.07 25.98
CA GLU A 300 34.00 5.63 27.11
C GLU A 300 33.68 6.75 28.09
N GLN A 301 34.49 7.81 28.10
CA GLN A 301 34.28 9.01 28.92
C GLN A 301 33.48 10.06 28.16
N ALA A 302 32.93 11.03 28.90
CA ALA A 302 32.28 12.17 28.28
C ALA A 302 33.33 13.06 27.59
N ALA A 303 33.01 13.55 26.40
CA ALA A 303 33.97 14.33 25.62
C ALA A 303 34.27 15.70 26.24
N HIS A 304 33.29 16.31 26.89
CA HIS A 304 33.44 17.61 27.53
C HIS A 304 34.48 17.60 28.67
N ASP A 305 34.64 16.46 29.35
CA ASP A 305 35.65 16.26 30.40
C ASP A 305 37.07 16.05 29.86
N GLN A 306 37.23 15.97 28.53
CA GLN A 306 38.48 15.66 27.84
C GLN A 306 38.94 16.79 26.91
N ASP A 307 38.62 18.05 27.23
CA ASP A 307 38.94 19.23 26.40
C ASP A 307 38.36 19.18 24.98
N ALA A 308 37.22 18.50 24.77
CA ALA A 308 36.67 18.36 23.42
C ALA A 308 36.38 19.69 22.72
N ALA A 309 36.17 20.78 23.46
CA ALA A 309 36.03 22.14 22.91
C ALA A 309 37.26 22.60 22.08
N HIS A 310 38.43 21.97 22.24
CA HIS A 310 39.68 22.32 21.57
C HIS A 310 40.17 21.29 20.54
N PHE A 311 39.51 20.13 20.39
CA PHE A 311 39.82 19.14 19.34
C PHE A 311 39.63 19.62 17.88
N ARG A 312 40.66 19.64 17.05
CA ARG A 312 40.56 20.12 15.67
C ARG A 312 39.52 19.35 14.86
N LEU A 313 38.72 20.09 14.08
CA LEU A 313 37.76 19.52 13.12
C LEU A 313 38.21 19.67 11.65
N ARG A 314 39.03 20.69 11.33
CA ARG A 314 39.41 21.02 9.96
C ARG A 314 40.93 21.08 9.80
N GLY A 315 41.40 20.71 8.60
CA GLY A 315 42.82 20.71 8.22
C GLY A 315 43.59 19.48 8.69
N ALA A 316 44.61 19.12 7.91
CA ALA A 316 45.56 18.06 8.24
C ALA A 316 46.55 18.50 9.34
N VAL A 317 47.15 17.53 10.00
CA VAL A 317 48.21 17.66 10.99
C VAL A 317 49.32 16.67 10.67
N GLU A 318 50.56 17.09 10.86
CA GLU A 318 51.72 16.23 10.74
C GLU A 318 52.15 15.79 12.14
N ILE A 319 52.24 14.48 12.35
CA ILE A 319 52.58 13.89 13.65
C ILE A 319 53.85 13.06 13.48
N ASP A 320 54.82 13.29 14.35
CA ASP A 320 56.07 12.53 14.34
C ASP A 320 55.86 11.18 15.04
N VAL A 321 56.15 10.09 14.32
CA VAL A 321 56.06 8.69 14.77
C VAL A 321 57.45 8.06 14.67
N GLY A 322 58.22 8.15 15.76
CA GLY A 322 59.63 7.77 15.75
C GLY A 322 60.44 8.66 14.78
N ALA A 323 61.01 8.05 13.74
CA ALA A 323 61.75 8.77 12.69
C ALA A 323 60.90 9.15 11.47
N HIS A 324 59.61 8.78 11.44
CA HIS A 324 58.71 9.03 10.33
C HIS A 324 57.73 10.15 10.66
N ARG A 325 57.31 10.89 9.64
CA ARG A 325 56.25 11.89 9.77
C ARG A 325 54.97 11.35 9.14
N LEU A 326 53.91 11.27 9.92
CA LEU A 326 52.62 10.76 9.51
C LEU A 326 51.63 11.91 9.35
N SER A 327 51.11 12.06 8.14
CA SER A 327 50.02 13.00 7.87
C SER A 327 48.71 12.39 8.38
N CYS A 328 47.99 13.13 9.22
CA CYS A 328 46.68 12.75 9.73
C CYS A 328 45.67 13.88 9.49
N ALA A 329 44.39 13.53 9.36
CA ALA A 329 43.31 14.52 9.29
C ALA A 329 42.16 14.10 10.21
N PRO A 330 41.44 15.03 10.85
CA PRO A 330 40.21 14.70 11.54
C PRO A 330 39.20 14.07 10.58
N ALA A 331 38.39 13.12 11.04
CA ALA A 331 37.32 12.51 10.25
C ALA A 331 36.38 13.57 9.62
N PHE A 332 36.16 14.69 10.31
CA PHE A 332 35.34 15.80 9.79
C PHE A 332 35.97 16.53 8.60
N GLU A 333 37.30 16.62 8.56
CA GLU A 333 38.01 17.17 7.39
C GLU A 333 37.82 16.25 6.18
N LEU A 334 37.87 14.93 6.35
CA LEU A 334 37.61 13.98 5.28
C LEU A 334 36.15 14.03 4.79
N LEU A 335 35.19 14.26 5.69
CA LEU A 335 33.81 14.52 5.30
C LEU A 335 33.70 15.81 4.47
N ALA A 336 34.31 16.90 4.94
CA ALA A 336 34.28 18.19 4.26
C ALA A 336 34.89 18.11 2.85
N GLN A 337 36.00 17.37 2.70
CA GLN A 337 36.61 17.09 1.41
C GLN A 337 35.70 16.23 0.53
N GLY A 338 35.10 15.17 1.09
CA GLY A 338 34.21 14.27 0.39
C GLY A 338 32.94 14.96 -0.15
N CYS A 339 32.41 15.95 0.57
CA CYS A 339 31.24 16.70 0.12
C CYS A 339 31.57 17.94 -0.73
N ALA A 340 32.83 18.38 -0.82
CA ALA A 340 33.22 19.62 -1.49
C ALA A 340 32.86 19.67 -2.99
N ALA A 341 32.77 18.51 -3.64
CA ALA A 341 32.40 18.41 -5.06
C ALA A 341 30.90 18.60 -5.32
N TYR A 342 30.06 18.65 -4.29
CA TYR A 342 28.60 18.80 -4.42
C TYR A 342 28.19 20.24 -4.17
N THR A 343 28.72 21.15 -4.98
CA THR A 343 28.32 22.56 -4.99
C THR A 343 26.85 22.68 -5.44
N PRO A 344 26.12 23.76 -5.10
CA PRO A 344 24.73 23.90 -5.53
C PRO A 344 24.51 23.76 -7.06
N PRO A 345 25.35 24.33 -7.94
CA PRO A 345 25.27 24.07 -9.38
C PRO A 345 25.48 22.60 -9.77
N ASP A 346 26.40 21.89 -9.09
CA ASP A 346 26.63 20.47 -9.34
C ASP A 346 25.46 19.61 -8.87
N VAL A 347 24.88 19.93 -7.72
CA VAL A 347 23.69 19.25 -7.18
C VAL A 347 22.50 19.46 -8.10
N GLU A 348 22.25 20.68 -8.56
CA GLU A 348 21.19 20.97 -9.53
C GLU A 348 21.42 20.18 -10.82
N ARG A 349 22.65 20.21 -11.34
CA ARG A 349 23.01 19.42 -12.51
C ARG A 349 22.70 17.95 -12.28
N ILE A 350 23.12 17.33 -11.17
CA ILE A 350 22.96 15.88 -10.90
C ILE A 350 21.49 15.50 -10.65
N THR A 351 20.81 16.27 -9.82
CA THR A 351 19.52 15.89 -9.21
C THR A 351 18.31 16.51 -9.87
N GLY A 352 18.50 17.59 -10.65
CA GLY A 352 17.41 18.44 -11.15
C GLY A 352 16.80 19.38 -10.11
N VAL A 353 17.30 19.38 -8.87
CA VAL A 353 16.81 20.27 -7.81
C VAL A 353 17.47 21.63 -7.92
N ALA A 354 16.67 22.68 -8.14
CA ALA A 354 17.16 24.05 -8.27
C ALA A 354 17.99 24.52 -7.06
N GLU A 355 19.06 25.26 -7.31
CA GLU A 355 19.93 25.84 -6.27
C GLU A 355 19.14 26.59 -5.18
N ALA A 356 18.15 27.39 -5.57
CA ALA A 356 17.33 28.16 -4.63
C ALA A 356 16.59 27.27 -3.62
N SER A 357 16.03 26.15 -4.09
CA SER A 357 15.32 25.20 -3.23
C SER A 357 16.29 24.43 -2.33
N LEU A 358 17.49 24.10 -2.83
CA LEU A 358 18.55 23.50 -2.04
C LEU A 358 18.98 24.40 -0.87
N ARG A 359 19.21 25.70 -1.14
CA ARG A 359 19.57 26.69 -0.13
C ARG A 359 18.46 26.90 0.89
N ALA A 360 17.20 26.99 0.46
CA ALA A 360 16.06 27.11 1.36
C ALA A 360 15.96 25.92 2.33
N VAL A 361 16.27 24.71 1.87
CA VAL A 361 16.30 23.53 2.74
C VAL A 361 17.51 23.54 3.68
N ALA A 362 18.70 23.91 3.18
CA ALA A 362 19.88 24.10 4.03
C ALA A 362 19.63 25.13 5.14
N ASP A 363 18.91 26.22 4.83
CA ASP A 363 18.50 27.22 5.80
C ASP A 363 17.62 26.61 6.91
N LEU A 364 16.62 25.82 6.54
CA LEU A 364 15.74 25.16 7.51
C LEU A 364 16.51 24.21 8.44
N PHE A 365 17.41 23.40 7.88
CA PHE A 365 18.28 22.51 8.66
C PHE A 365 19.22 23.30 9.60
N GLY A 366 19.77 24.41 9.14
CA GLY A 366 20.66 25.26 9.93
C GLY A 366 19.96 26.08 11.02
N THR A 367 18.64 26.29 10.94
CA THR A 367 17.88 27.02 11.97
C THR A 367 17.12 26.14 12.96
N CYS A 368 16.59 25.00 12.52
CA CYS A 368 15.72 24.16 13.34
C CYS A 368 16.53 23.23 14.25
N ARG A 369 16.12 23.07 15.51
CA ARG A 369 16.84 22.24 16.50
C ARG A 369 16.19 20.87 16.73
N ARG A 370 14.87 20.76 16.48
CA ARG A 370 14.11 19.51 16.58
C ARG A 370 13.68 19.06 15.18
N VAL A 371 14.59 18.34 14.51
CA VAL A 371 14.35 17.79 13.17
C VAL A 371 13.82 16.37 13.31
N ALA A 372 12.61 16.12 12.81
CA ALA A 372 12.01 14.79 12.72
C ALA A 372 11.98 14.35 11.25
N TYR A 373 12.74 13.31 10.90
CA TYR A 373 12.81 12.83 9.52
C TYR A 373 12.45 11.36 9.39
N HIS A 374 12.02 10.99 8.19
CA HIS A 374 11.89 9.58 7.83
C HIS A 374 12.26 9.37 6.37
N ALA A 375 13.07 8.35 6.14
CA ALA A 375 13.42 7.85 4.83
C ALA A 375 13.32 6.32 4.83
N TRP A 376 12.93 5.75 3.70
CA TRP A 376 12.75 4.29 3.59
C TRP A 376 12.89 3.82 2.13
N THR A 377 11.93 3.04 1.61
CA THR A 377 12.02 2.43 0.27
C THR A 377 12.18 3.43 -0.88
N GLY A 378 11.78 4.70 -0.70
CA GLY A 378 11.92 5.73 -1.73
C GLY A 378 13.37 6.05 -2.08
N ILE A 379 14.28 5.96 -1.10
CA ILE A 379 15.74 6.14 -1.30
C ILE A 379 16.51 4.82 -1.22
N GLY A 380 15.85 3.76 -0.76
CA GLY A 380 16.48 2.46 -0.53
C GLY A 380 16.49 1.53 -1.75
N GLN A 381 15.86 1.85 -2.86
CA GLN A 381 15.68 0.93 -4.00
C GLN A 381 16.55 1.33 -5.21
N HIS A 382 17.85 1.46 -4.95
CA HIS A 382 18.88 1.96 -5.87
C HIS A 382 20.20 1.18 -5.71
N THR A 383 21.11 1.29 -6.68
CA THR A 383 22.42 0.61 -6.65
C THR A 383 23.45 1.24 -5.71
N ASN A 384 23.14 2.39 -5.10
CA ASN A 384 24.00 3.08 -4.13
C ASN A 384 23.27 3.34 -2.80
N ALA A 385 22.30 2.49 -2.46
CA ALA A 385 21.35 2.75 -1.41
C ALA A 385 21.98 2.77 0.00
N THR A 386 23.05 2.00 0.24
CA THR A 386 23.75 2.03 1.54
C THR A 386 24.42 3.38 1.78
N GLN A 387 25.13 3.94 0.78
CA GLN A 387 25.77 5.25 0.94
C GLN A 387 24.76 6.39 0.89
N ALA A 388 23.66 6.26 0.14
CA ALA A 388 22.57 7.24 0.14
C ALA A 388 21.94 7.41 1.52
N GLU A 389 21.61 6.31 2.21
CA GLU A 389 21.13 6.38 3.59
C GLU A 389 22.18 7.00 4.52
N ARG A 390 23.47 6.61 4.38
CA ARG A 390 24.54 7.20 5.20
C ARG A 390 24.69 8.71 4.97
N ALA A 391 24.50 9.20 3.75
CA ALA A 391 24.54 10.63 3.45
C ALA A 391 23.40 11.38 4.19
N VAL A 392 22.19 10.81 4.19
CA VAL A 392 21.05 11.38 4.93
C VAL A 392 21.25 11.29 6.45
N ALA A 393 21.75 10.17 6.97
CA ALA A 393 22.09 10.01 8.38
C ALA A 393 23.20 10.98 8.82
N THR A 394 24.19 11.22 7.96
CA THR A 394 25.26 12.21 8.18
C THR A 394 24.70 13.62 8.24
N LEU A 395 23.84 14.00 7.29
CA LEU A 395 23.12 15.29 7.34
C LEU A 395 22.34 15.44 8.65
N TYR A 396 21.63 14.40 9.08
CA TYR A 396 20.89 14.41 10.33
C TYR A 396 21.79 14.53 11.56
N ALA A 397 22.95 13.87 11.56
CA ALA A 397 23.93 13.96 12.65
C ALA A 397 24.44 15.40 12.86
N LEU A 398 24.62 16.17 11.78
CA LEU A 398 25.03 17.58 11.85
C LEU A 398 23.99 18.48 12.55
N CYS A 399 22.74 18.04 12.69
CA CYS A 399 21.69 18.79 13.36
C CYS A 399 21.70 18.62 14.88
N GLY A 400 22.37 17.59 15.41
CA GLY A 400 22.40 17.29 16.85
C GLY A 400 21.05 16.86 17.45
N SER A 401 20.05 16.53 16.62
CA SER A 401 18.67 16.25 17.05
C SER A 401 18.42 14.80 17.50
N PHE A 402 19.37 13.87 17.33
CA PHE A 402 19.15 12.45 17.62
C PHE A 402 18.73 12.19 19.08
N ASP A 403 17.70 11.35 19.26
CA ASP A 403 17.09 10.96 20.53
C ASP A 403 16.59 12.13 21.38
N ARG A 404 16.01 13.16 20.74
CA ARG A 404 15.34 14.30 21.38
C ARG A 404 13.84 14.38 21.08
N ILE A 405 13.05 14.96 21.98
CA ILE A 405 11.62 15.26 21.80
C ILE A 405 11.45 16.19 20.60
N GLY A 406 10.51 15.87 19.71
CA GLY A 406 10.37 16.55 18.43
C GLY A 406 11.36 16.12 17.34
N ALA A 407 12.14 15.06 17.59
CA ALA A 407 13.07 14.49 16.63
C ALA A 407 12.88 12.95 16.53
N ASN A 408 13.83 12.23 15.94
CA ASN A 408 13.80 10.77 15.93
C ASN A 408 14.15 10.20 17.32
N ARG A 409 13.19 9.52 17.96
CA ARG A 409 13.25 9.03 19.35
C ARG A 409 13.56 7.55 19.42
N VAL A 410 14.57 7.19 20.22
CA VAL A 410 14.84 5.79 20.58
C VAL A 410 13.92 5.43 21.75
N ARG A 411 13.06 4.44 21.60
CA ARG A 411 12.20 3.95 22.70
C ARG A 411 12.64 2.55 23.04
N VAL A 412 13.05 2.32 24.29
CA VAL A 412 13.34 0.96 24.75
C VAL A 412 12.04 0.39 25.29
N GLY A 413 11.41 -0.44 24.45
CA GLY A 413 10.13 -1.09 24.76
C GLY A 413 10.22 -2.08 25.93
N PRO A 414 9.08 -2.70 26.30
CA PRO A 414 9.03 -3.68 27.37
C PRO A 414 9.99 -4.85 27.11
N ARG A 415 10.71 -5.31 28.14
CA ARG A 415 11.66 -6.43 28.02
C ARG A 415 10.92 -7.74 27.84
N VAL A 416 11.35 -8.55 26.88
CA VAL A 416 10.79 -9.89 26.60
C VAL A 416 11.92 -10.87 26.34
N ASN A 417 11.65 -12.16 26.53
CA ASN A 417 12.59 -13.21 26.10
C ASN A 417 12.55 -13.33 24.57
N ALA A 418 13.70 -13.15 23.93
CA ALA A 418 13.83 -13.31 22.48
C ALA A 418 13.79 -14.80 22.11
N VAL A 419 12.90 -15.20 21.21
CA VAL A 419 12.72 -16.61 20.78
C VAL A 419 13.43 -16.93 19.46
N ASN A 420 13.86 -15.91 18.74
CA ASN A 420 14.57 -15.96 17.47
C ASN A 420 15.91 -15.23 17.61
N ALA A 421 16.83 -15.73 18.43
CA ALA A 421 18.22 -15.28 18.35
C ALA A 421 18.91 -15.92 17.14
N LEU A 422 19.82 -15.20 16.46
CA LEU A 422 20.62 -15.79 15.36
C LEU A 422 21.59 -16.86 15.87
N SER A 423 21.96 -16.80 17.16
CA SER A 423 22.80 -17.80 17.84
C SER A 423 22.16 -19.20 17.93
N LEU A 424 20.86 -19.33 17.66
CA LEU A 424 20.21 -20.63 17.49
C LEU A 424 20.74 -21.40 16.26
N LEU A 425 21.35 -20.69 15.29
CA LEU A 425 21.98 -21.27 14.13
C LEU A 425 23.51 -21.39 14.37
N PRO A 426 24.09 -22.60 14.28
CA PRO A 426 25.53 -22.80 14.49
C PRO A 426 26.39 -21.97 13.52
N ASP A 427 27.54 -21.50 13.99
CA ASP A 427 28.49 -20.67 13.21
C ASP A 427 28.87 -21.29 11.86
N ALA A 428 29.12 -22.59 11.85
CA ALA A 428 29.43 -23.34 10.62
C ALA A 428 28.27 -23.34 9.61
N GLN A 429 27.01 -23.28 10.07
CA GLN A 429 25.86 -23.13 9.18
C GLN A 429 25.68 -21.67 8.74
N ARG A 430 25.88 -20.69 9.63
CA ARG A 430 25.82 -19.26 9.26
C ARG A 430 26.80 -18.92 8.14
N ALA A 431 28.00 -19.51 8.16
CA ALA A 431 29.02 -19.31 7.13
C ALA A 431 28.60 -19.78 5.72
N LYS A 432 27.54 -20.60 5.60
CA LYS A 432 27.02 -21.09 4.32
C LYS A 432 25.92 -20.21 3.72
N ALA A 433 25.51 -19.12 4.36
CA ALA A 433 24.45 -18.26 3.85
C ALA A 433 24.73 -17.80 2.41
N LEU A 434 23.74 -17.93 1.53
CA LEU A 434 23.87 -17.49 0.13
C LEU A 434 24.22 -16.00 0.06
N GLY A 435 25.22 -15.64 -0.76
CA GLY A 435 25.64 -14.26 -0.94
C GLY A 435 26.60 -13.69 0.12
N LEU A 436 26.93 -14.44 1.19
CA LEU A 436 27.76 -13.94 2.30
C LEU A 436 29.17 -13.54 1.87
N ALA A 437 29.82 -14.33 1.01
CA ALA A 437 31.16 -14.01 0.53
C ALA A 437 31.20 -12.70 -0.26
N GLN A 438 30.13 -12.40 -1.00
CA GLN A 438 30.00 -11.17 -1.78
C GLN A 438 29.59 -9.98 -0.92
N ARG A 439 28.86 -10.22 0.18
CA ARG A 439 28.28 -9.20 1.08
C ARG A 439 28.54 -9.56 2.55
N PRO A 440 29.80 -9.48 3.03
CA PRO A 440 30.19 -9.94 4.36
C PRO A 440 29.59 -9.11 5.51
N ILE A 441 29.11 -7.90 5.21
CA ILE A 441 28.41 -6.99 6.14
C ILE A 441 26.98 -6.68 5.66
N GLY A 442 26.46 -7.50 4.74
CA GLY A 442 25.13 -7.36 4.15
C GLY A 442 24.07 -8.26 4.81
N PRO A 443 22.87 -8.37 4.22
CA PRO A 443 21.79 -9.22 4.74
C PRO A 443 22.22 -10.65 5.11
N PRO A 444 23.10 -11.34 4.34
CA PRO A 444 23.52 -12.70 4.68
C PRO A 444 24.22 -12.82 6.04
N ALA A 445 24.94 -11.78 6.48
CA ALA A 445 25.59 -11.75 7.80
C ALA A 445 24.58 -11.70 8.96
N HIS A 446 23.35 -11.31 8.67
CA HIS A 446 22.24 -11.20 9.63
C HIS A 446 21.21 -12.34 9.48
N GLY A 447 21.50 -13.35 8.63
CA GLY A 447 20.65 -14.53 8.45
C GLY A 447 19.54 -14.37 7.41
N TRP A 448 19.64 -13.41 6.49
CA TRP A 448 18.72 -13.26 5.36
C TRP A 448 19.48 -13.26 4.04
N VAL A 449 18.97 -13.99 3.05
CA VAL A 449 19.55 -14.06 1.71
C VAL A 449 18.71 -13.26 0.72
N THR A 450 19.32 -12.82 -0.37
CA THR A 450 18.60 -12.06 -1.41
C THR A 450 17.82 -13.00 -2.32
N ALA A 451 16.77 -12.46 -2.95
CA ALA A 451 15.99 -13.20 -3.94
C ALA A 451 16.85 -13.68 -5.13
N ARG A 452 17.76 -12.84 -5.63
CA ARG A 452 18.61 -13.18 -6.77
C ARG A 452 19.60 -14.30 -6.44
N ASP A 453 20.25 -14.26 -5.28
CA ASP A 453 21.15 -15.35 -4.86
C ASP A 453 20.38 -16.67 -4.74
N THR A 454 19.16 -16.59 -4.20
CA THR A 454 18.26 -17.74 -4.09
C THR A 454 17.91 -18.33 -5.46
N TYR A 455 17.55 -17.49 -6.44
CA TYR A 455 17.23 -17.96 -7.80
C TYR A 455 18.43 -18.62 -8.48
N ARG A 456 19.63 -18.04 -8.30
CA ARG A 456 20.86 -18.60 -8.84
C ARG A 456 21.21 -19.93 -8.19
N ALA A 457 21.11 -20.05 -6.86
CA ALA A 457 21.34 -21.33 -6.19
C ALA A 457 20.33 -22.42 -6.62
N MET A 458 19.07 -22.04 -6.91
CA MET A 458 18.07 -22.95 -7.48
C MET A 458 18.40 -23.36 -8.93
N LEU A 459 18.97 -22.49 -9.76
CA LEU A 459 19.19 -22.75 -11.19
C LEU A 459 20.59 -23.29 -11.50
N GLU A 460 21.61 -22.66 -10.95
CA GLU A 460 23.03 -22.86 -11.23
C GLU A 460 23.67 -23.86 -10.27
N GLY A 461 23.10 -24.03 -9.06
CA GLY A 461 23.67 -24.92 -8.05
C GLY A 461 24.89 -24.37 -7.31
N GLU A 462 25.09 -23.05 -7.37
CA GLU A 462 26.24 -22.35 -6.77
C GLU A 462 25.81 -21.45 -5.61
N PRO A 463 26.54 -21.44 -4.47
CA PRO A 463 27.64 -22.35 -4.11
C PRO A 463 27.18 -23.79 -3.81
N TYR A 464 25.87 -24.02 -3.75
CA TYR A 464 25.24 -25.33 -3.66
C TYR A 464 23.82 -25.27 -4.21
N LYS A 465 23.26 -26.43 -4.56
CA LYS A 465 21.89 -26.54 -5.11
C LYS A 465 20.85 -26.35 -4.01
N VAL A 466 19.98 -25.36 -4.20
CA VAL A 466 18.70 -25.28 -3.48
C VAL A 466 17.72 -26.25 -4.14
N ARG A 467 17.26 -27.23 -3.37
CA ARG A 467 16.39 -28.33 -3.83
C ARG A 467 14.93 -28.10 -3.44
N ALA A 468 14.69 -27.48 -2.28
CA ALA A 468 13.33 -27.24 -1.80
C ALA A 468 13.11 -25.84 -1.25
N MET A 469 11.85 -25.41 -1.24
CA MET A 469 11.41 -24.16 -0.64
C MET A 469 10.15 -24.34 0.20
N MET A 470 10.10 -23.69 1.36
CA MET A 470 8.85 -23.44 2.08
C MET A 470 8.57 -21.94 2.13
N ALA A 471 7.42 -21.53 1.60
CA ALA A 471 7.04 -20.13 1.43
C ALA A 471 5.90 -19.72 2.37
N PHE A 472 6.03 -18.54 2.98
CA PHE A 472 5.02 -17.93 3.85
C PHE A 472 4.58 -16.58 3.27
N GLY A 473 3.46 -16.58 2.55
CA GLY A 473 2.81 -15.39 1.97
C GLY A 473 3.66 -14.59 0.97
N THR A 474 4.79 -15.15 0.51
CA THR A 474 5.67 -14.47 -0.45
C THR A 474 5.14 -14.59 -1.86
N ASN A 475 5.36 -13.59 -2.70
CA ASN A 475 4.96 -13.61 -4.11
C ASN A 475 6.13 -13.15 -4.98
N LEU A 476 7.23 -13.90 -4.93
CA LEU A 476 8.54 -13.53 -5.45
C LEU A 476 8.50 -12.96 -6.89
N PRO A 477 7.83 -13.57 -7.89
CA PRO A 477 7.81 -13.04 -9.26
C PRO A 477 7.17 -11.66 -9.42
N VAL A 478 6.39 -11.21 -8.43
CA VAL A 478 5.64 -9.94 -8.46
C VAL A 478 6.14 -8.94 -7.41
N SER A 479 7.01 -9.39 -6.49
CA SER A 479 7.52 -8.56 -5.38
C SER A 479 9.03 -8.30 -5.45
N GLN A 480 9.78 -9.12 -6.17
CA GLN A 480 11.23 -9.00 -6.38
C GLN A 480 11.57 -8.73 -7.86
N ALA A 481 12.77 -8.24 -8.15
CA ALA A 481 13.24 -8.06 -9.53
C ALA A 481 13.47 -9.40 -10.24
N ASP A 482 13.75 -9.36 -11.55
CA ASP A 482 14.02 -10.55 -12.38
C ASP A 482 12.86 -11.56 -12.40
N THR A 483 11.63 -11.12 -12.69
CA THR A 483 10.43 -11.99 -12.74
C THR A 483 10.63 -13.28 -13.54
N ALA A 484 11.24 -13.19 -14.73
CA ALA A 484 11.49 -14.37 -15.58
C ALA A 484 12.49 -15.36 -14.93
N LEU A 485 13.47 -14.84 -14.18
CA LEU A 485 14.42 -15.67 -13.44
C LEU A 485 13.72 -16.37 -12.27
N ALA A 486 12.86 -15.65 -11.54
CA ALA A 486 12.05 -16.20 -10.47
C ALA A 486 11.14 -17.34 -10.98
N HIS A 487 10.44 -17.12 -12.10
CA HIS A 487 9.61 -18.14 -12.75
C HIS A 487 10.42 -19.42 -13.04
N ARG A 488 11.56 -19.29 -13.73
CA ARG A 488 12.43 -20.42 -14.03
C ARG A 488 12.91 -21.13 -12.76
N ALA A 489 13.37 -20.38 -11.76
CA ALA A 489 13.88 -20.93 -10.50
C ALA A 489 12.81 -21.74 -9.75
N LEU A 490 11.61 -21.19 -9.58
CA LEU A 490 10.51 -21.86 -8.89
C LEU A 490 10.06 -23.15 -9.59
N SER A 491 10.09 -23.17 -10.92
CA SER A 491 9.74 -24.36 -11.71
C SER A 491 10.72 -25.52 -11.57
N GLN A 492 11.95 -25.26 -11.11
CA GLN A 492 13.06 -26.23 -11.01
C GLN A 492 13.21 -26.83 -9.60
N LEU A 493 12.43 -26.37 -8.62
CA LEU A 493 12.46 -26.94 -7.28
C LEU A 493 11.97 -28.39 -7.29
N GLU A 494 12.66 -29.27 -6.56
CA GLU A 494 12.26 -30.66 -6.37
C GLU A 494 11.06 -30.78 -5.43
N PHE A 495 10.92 -29.83 -4.49
CA PHE A 495 9.78 -29.77 -3.58
C PHE A 495 9.50 -28.33 -3.13
N HIS A 496 8.23 -27.92 -3.16
CA HIS A 496 7.81 -26.58 -2.77
C HIS A 496 6.50 -26.62 -1.99
N VAL A 497 6.50 -26.07 -0.79
CA VAL A 497 5.29 -25.86 0.04
C VAL A 497 5.01 -24.38 0.16
N HIS A 498 3.76 -23.98 -0.06
CA HIS A 498 3.38 -22.56 -0.06
C HIS A 498 2.19 -22.31 0.85
N CYS A 499 2.33 -21.39 1.80
CA CYS A 499 1.29 -20.98 2.74
C CYS A 499 0.70 -19.62 2.28
N ASP A 500 -0.60 -19.55 1.98
CA ASP A 500 -1.22 -18.31 1.48
C ASP A 500 -2.75 -18.26 1.72
N LEU A 501 -3.32 -17.07 1.53
CA LEU A 501 -4.78 -16.87 1.52
C LEU A 501 -5.38 -17.19 0.15
N PHE A 502 -4.62 -16.95 -0.92
CA PHE A 502 -5.05 -17.11 -2.31
C PHE A 502 -3.97 -17.83 -3.11
N GLU A 503 -4.35 -18.48 -4.21
CA GLU A 503 -3.35 -18.97 -5.17
C GLU A 503 -2.66 -17.78 -5.86
N THR A 504 -1.46 -17.44 -5.39
CA THR A 504 -0.61 -16.39 -5.97
C THR A 504 0.21 -16.93 -7.14
N PRO A 505 0.79 -16.06 -7.99
CA PRO A 505 1.72 -16.48 -9.05
C PRO A 505 2.89 -17.33 -8.55
N ALA A 506 3.41 -17.06 -7.34
CA ALA A 506 4.41 -17.92 -6.71
C ALA A 506 3.83 -19.29 -6.27
N ALA A 507 2.64 -19.30 -5.67
CA ALA A 507 1.98 -20.51 -5.18
C ALA A 507 1.69 -21.54 -6.28
N ARG A 508 1.53 -21.10 -7.54
CA ARG A 508 1.31 -21.99 -8.69
C ARG A 508 2.42 -23.02 -8.88
N TYR A 509 3.64 -22.76 -8.43
CA TYR A 509 4.75 -23.70 -8.53
C TYR A 509 4.88 -24.62 -7.32
N ALA A 510 3.96 -24.54 -6.36
CA ALA A 510 3.97 -25.40 -5.18
C ALA A 510 3.52 -26.82 -5.52
N ASP A 511 4.07 -27.77 -4.79
CA ASP A 511 3.61 -29.16 -4.75
C ASP A 511 2.49 -29.32 -3.71
N ILE A 512 2.59 -28.58 -2.59
CA ILE A 512 1.58 -28.47 -1.54
C ILE A 512 1.24 -27.00 -1.30
N LEU A 513 -0.05 -26.67 -1.35
CA LEU A 513 -0.59 -25.34 -1.07
C LEU A 513 -1.44 -25.39 0.20
N LEU A 514 -1.04 -24.64 1.22
CA LEU A 514 -1.63 -24.66 2.56
C LEU A 514 -2.46 -23.39 2.82
N PRO A 515 -3.75 -23.53 3.23
CA PRO A 515 -4.62 -22.39 3.52
C PRO A 515 -4.30 -21.80 4.90
N VAL A 516 -3.86 -20.54 4.93
CA VAL A 516 -3.60 -19.83 6.20
C VAL A 516 -4.73 -18.92 6.63
N ASN A 517 -4.75 -18.56 7.92
CA ASN A 517 -5.69 -17.62 8.49
C ASN A 517 -5.41 -16.17 8.04
N THR A 518 -6.48 -15.37 7.93
CA THR A 518 -6.40 -13.92 8.10
C THR A 518 -6.18 -13.61 9.59
N PRO A 519 -5.70 -12.41 9.94
CA PRO A 519 -5.50 -12.06 11.35
C PRO A 519 -6.77 -11.99 12.21
N TRP A 520 -7.97 -11.93 11.62
CA TRP A 520 -9.23 -11.95 12.36
C TRP A 520 -9.66 -13.36 12.82
N GLU A 521 -9.00 -14.40 12.31
CA GLU A 521 -9.33 -15.81 12.58
C GLU A 521 -8.43 -16.45 13.65
N ARG A 522 -7.42 -15.71 14.13
CA ARG A 522 -6.42 -16.19 15.10
C ARG A 522 -6.11 -15.16 16.15
N GLU A 523 -5.57 -15.63 17.28
CA GLU A 523 -4.94 -14.75 18.24
C GLU A 523 -3.58 -14.25 17.73
N GLY A 524 -3.12 -13.11 18.25
CA GLY A 524 -1.80 -12.57 17.92
C GLY A 524 -1.26 -11.72 19.05
N LEU A 525 -0.06 -12.06 19.55
CA LEU A 525 0.61 -11.29 20.59
C LEU A 525 1.36 -10.10 19.97
N ARG A 526 1.19 -8.92 20.55
CA ARG A 526 2.00 -7.75 20.24
C ARG A 526 2.56 -7.08 21.49
N VAL A 527 3.87 -6.88 21.48
CA VAL A 527 4.61 -6.15 22.50
C VAL A 527 5.15 -4.87 21.87
N GLY A 528 4.60 -3.73 22.27
CA GLY A 528 4.97 -2.40 21.80
C GLY A 528 4.50 -2.03 20.39
N PHE A 529 4.10 -0.78 20.21
CA PHE A 529 3.66 -0.19 18.95
C PHE A 529 4.52 1.05 18.60
N GLU A 530 4.57 1.42 17.32
CA GLU A 530 5.59 2.33 16.77
C GLU A 530 5.02 3.70 16.39
N ILE A 531 4.46 4.45 17.36
CA ILE A 531 3.98 5.83 17.10
C ILE A 531 4.40 6.84 18.18
N ASP A 532 4.15 6.55 19.45
CA ASP A 532 4.47 7.42 20.58
C ASP A 532 4.85 6.59 21.82
N ASP A 533 5.13 7.28 22.92
CA ASP A 533 5.61 6.66 24.17
C ASP A 533 4.53 5.72 24.76
N ARG A 534 3.24 6.12 24.70
CA ARG A 534 2.12 5.28 25.16
C ARG A 534 2.03 4.01 24.33
N ALA A 535 2.15 4.12 23.01
CA ALA A 535 2.09 3.01 22.09
C ALA A 535 3.27 2.04 22.29
N ALA A 536 4.48 2.55 22.49
CA ALA A 536 5.68 1.75 22.69
C ALA A 536 5.62 0.88 23.95
N GLY A 537 4.92 1.35 25.00
CA GLY A 537 4.66 0.57 26.20
C GLY A 537 3.43 -0.34 26.14
N TRP A 538 2.68 -0.38 25.03
CA TRP A 538 1.42 -1.13 24.96
C TRP A 538 1.64 -2.61 24.59
N VAL A 539 1.13 -3.52 25.40
CA VAL A 539 1.17 -4.98 25.18
C VAL A 539 -0.26 -5.50 25.04
N GLN A 540 -0.54 -6.23 23.97
CA GLN A 540 -1.90 -6.72 23.70
C GLN A 540 -1.87 -8.09 23.03
N LEU A 541 -2.75 -8.98 23.47
CA LEU A 541 -3.11 -10.18 22.72
C LEU A 541 -4.38 -9.88 21.93
N ARG A 542 -4.27 -9.80 20.60
CA ARG A 542 -5.45 -9.69 19.75
C ARG A 542 -6.28 -10.95 19.91
N GLN A 543 -7.53 -10.81 20.31
CA GLN A 543 -8.47 -11.93 20.36
C GLN A 543 -8.88 -12.40 18.96
N ARG A 544 -9.29 -13.67 18.86
CA ARG A 544 -9.92 -14.21 17.65
C ARG A 544 -11.31 -13.56 17.45
N MET A 545 -11.54 -12.96 16.28
CA MET A 545 -12.80 -12.26 15.98
C MET A 545 -13.84 -13.20 15.38
N VAL A 546 -13.43 -14.12 14.51
CA VAL A 546 -14.27 -15.16 13.90
C VAL A 546 -13.52 -16.50 13.88
N THR A 547 -14.22 -17.61 13.69
CA THR A 547 -13.57 -18.91 13.53
C THR A 547 -12.82 -19.01 12.19
N PRO A 548 -11.78 -19.87 12.08
CA PRO A 548 -11.13 -20.13 10.79
C PRO A 548 -12.12 -20.50 9.68
N ARG A 549 -11.94 -19.94 8.48
CA ARG A 549 -12.74 -20.31 7.30
C ARG A 549 -12.23 -21.62 6.73
N GLY A 550 -13.16 -22.55 6.49
CA GLY A 550 -12.81 -23.90 6.03
C GLY A 550 -11.95 -24.61 7.06
N GLU A 551 -10.87 -25.22 6.60
CA GLU A 551 -9.86 -25.86 7.44
C GLU A 551 -8.59 -25.00 7.56
N SER A 552 -8.65 -23.69 7.29
CA SER A 552 -7.45 -22.85 7.38
C SER A 552 -6.86 -22.81 8.79
N ARG A 553 -5.53 -22.76 8.91
CA ARG A 553 -4.79 -22.70 10.19
C ARG A 553 -3.94 -21.43 10.28
N SER A 554 -3.50 -21.03 11.46
CA SER A 554 -2.53 -19.94 11.55
C SER A 554 -1.15 -20.41 11.11
N ASP A 555 -0.30 -19.49 10.63
CA ASP A 555 1.09 -19.82 10.32
C ASP A 555 1.81 -20.43 11.54
N ASN A 556 1.52 -19.94 12.76
CA ASN A 556 2.05 -20.51 14.00
C ASN A 556 1.60 -21.96 14.22
N ASP A 557 0.32 -22.28 14.03
CA ASP A 557 -0.17 -23.65 14.21
C ASP A 557 0.50 -24.62 13.23
N VAL A 558 0.69 -24.19 11.98
CA VAL A 558 1.37 -24.97 10.95
C VAL A 558 2.83 -25.22 11.34
N LEU A 559 3.54 -24.17 11.79
CA LEU A 559 4.94 -24.25 12.18
C LEU A 559 5.19 -25.12 13.40
N PHE A 560 4.39 -24.98 14.46
CA PHE A 560 4.59 -25.74 15.71
C PHE A 560 4.34 -27.23 15.49
N ASP A 561 3.30 -27.60 14.74
CA ASP A 561 3.01 -28.99 14.37
C ASP A 561 4.13 -29.58 13.49
N LEU A 562 4.53 -28.84 12.44
CA LEU A 562 5.63 -29.25 11.57
C LEU A 562 6.97 -29.39 12.34
N ALA A 563 7.24 -28.50 13.30
CA ALA A 563 8.43 -28.56 14.13
C ALA A 563 8.49 -29.84 14.96
N VAL A 564 7.37 -30.24 15.58
CA VAL A 564 7.27 -31.48 16.34
C VAL A 564 7.52 -32.69 15.43
N ARG A 565 6.91 -32.72 14.23
CA ARG A 565 7.12 -33.81 13.25
C ARG A 565 8.56 -33.93 12.76
N LEU A 566 9.31 -32.82 12.73
CA LEU A 566 10.73 -32.75 12.38
C LEU A 566 11.67 -33.00 13.57
N GLY A 567 11.14 -33.36 14.74
CA GLY A 567 11.94 -33.66 15.95
C GLY A 567 12.44 -32.42 16.70
N MET A 568 11.85 -31.24 16.46
CA MET A 568 12.21 -29.96 17.11
C MET A 568 11.27 -29.59 18.26
N GLY A 569 10.59 -30.59 18.87
CA GLY A 569 9.55 -30.39 19.88
C GLY A 569 10.00 -29.57 21.10
N ASP A 570 11.18 -29.83 21.65
CA ASP A 570 11.71 -29.09 22.80
C ASP A 570 11.93 -27.61 22.47
N GLY A 571 12.44 -27.33 21.27
CA GLY A 571 12.59 -25.97 20.75
C GLY A 571 11.26 -25.26 20.54
N PHE A 572 10.16 -25.99 20.44
CA PHE A 572 8.81 -25.47 20.19
C PHE A 572 7.84 -25.79 21.33
N PHE A 573 8.36 -25.95 22.56
CA PHE A 573 7.55 -26.11 23.77
C PHE A 573 6.53 -27.25 23.66
N GLY A 574 6.94 -28.38 23.07
CA GLY A 574 6.09 -29.54 22.83
C GLY A 574 4.93 -29.28 21.86
N GLY A 575 5.01 -28.23 21.03
CA GLY A 575 3.94 -27.79 20.13
C GLY A 575 2.98 -26.77 20.75
N SER A 576 3.24 -26.27 21.97
CA SER A 576 2.37 -25.29 22.65
C SER A 576 2.78 -23.85 22.36
N LEU A 577 1.99 -23.15 21.52
CA LEU A 577 2.17 -21.73 21.23
C LEU A 577 1.97 -20.85 22.49
N ASP A 578 0.99 -21.18 23.33
CA ASP A 578 0.74 -20.47 24.59
C ASP A 578 1.94 -20.55 25.55
N ALA A 579 2.59 -21.71 25.63
CA ALA A 579 3.81 -21.86 26.43
C ALA A 579 4.94 -21.00 25.87
N GLY A 580 5.08 -20.93 24.53
CA GLY A 580 6.04 -20.06 23.87
C GLY A 580 5.79 -18.57 24.13
N TRP A 581 4.55 -18.10 24.04
CA TRP A 581 4.18 -16.73 24.36
C TRP A 581 4.34 -16.40 25.84
N ASN A 582 4.00 -17.32 26.75
CA ASN A 582 4.25 -17.14 28.18
C ASN A 582 5.75 -17.03 28.48
N HIS A 583 6.60 -17.79 27.80
CA HIS A 583 8.05 -17.62 27.90
C HIS A 583 8.49 -16.23 27.43
N MET A 584 7.95 -15.71 26.31
CA MET A 584 8.26 -14.34 25.87
C MET A 584 7.87 -13.28 26.92
N LEU A 585 6.70 -13.45 27.55
CA LEU A 585 6.11 -12.49 28.47
C LEU A 585 6.63 -12.58 29.92
N GLU A 586 7.35 -13.64 30.27
CA GLU A 586 7.88 -13.90 31.62
C GLU A 586 8.60 -12.68 32.24
N PRO A 587 9.49 -11.93 31.55
CA PRO A 587 10.17 -10.77 32.14
C PRO A 587 9.24 -9.60 32.48
N LEU A 588 8.03 -9.58 31.93
CA LEU A 588 7.00 -8.57 32.24
C LEU A 588 6.10 -9.01 33.41
N GLY A 589 6.23 -10.25 33.89
CA GLY A 589 5.29 -10.84 34.85
C GLY A 589 3.89 -11.01 34.29
N LEU A 590 3.77 -11.16 32.96
CA LEU A 590 2.50 -11.32 32.25
C LEU A 590 2.31 -12.74 31.72
N THR A 591 1.06 -13.17 31.59
CA THR A 591 0.68 -14.40 30.89
C THR A 591 -0.33 -14.13 29.78
N VAL A 592 -0.42 -15.05 28.83
CA VAL A 592 -1.42 -15.02 27.76
C VAL A 592 -2.84 -15.00 28.35
N ASP A 593 -3.12 -15.74 29.42
CA ASP A 593 -4.45 -15.76 30.06
C ASP A 593 -4.83 -14.42 30.69
N GLN A 594 -3.86 -13.70 31.29
CA GLN A 594 -4.09 -12.34 31.77
C GLN A 594 -4.41 -11.38 30.63
N LEU A 595 -3.76 -11.52 29.47
CA LEU A 595 -4.03 -10.71 28.29
C LEU A 595 -5.38 -11.09 27.63
N ARG A 596 -5.77 -12.37 27.64
CA ARG A 596 -7.11 -12.81 27.18
C ARG A 596 -8.22 -12.19 28.03
N ALA A 597 -7.99 -12.06 29.34
CA ALA A 597 -8.93 -11.39 30.25
C ALA A 597 -8.99 -9.86 30.06
N ARG A 598 -8.02 -9.26 29.34
CA ARG A 598 -7.94 -7.83 29.01
C ARG A 598 -7.65 -7.59 27.53
N PRO A 599 -8.62 -7.88 26.65
CA PRO A 599 -8.44 -7.80 25.20
C PRO A 599 -8.13 -6.39 24.69
N GLU A 600 -8.38 -5.34 25.47
CA GLU A 600 -7.98 -3.95 25.20
C GLU A 600 -6.46 -3.72 25.26
N GLY A 601 -5.73 -4.61 25.93
CA GLY A 601 -4.28 -4.51 26.14
C GLY A 601 -3.90 -3.83 27.46
N MET A 602 -2.59 -3.75 27.70
CA MET A 602 -1.99 -3.30 28.95
C MET A 602 -0.83 -2.35 28.69
N ALA A 603 -0.72 -1.31 29.52
CA ALA A 603 0.47 -0.48 29.55
C ALA A 603 1.58 -1.11 30.39
N CYS A 604 2.79 -1.11 29.85
CA CYS A 604 4.03 -1.51 30.50
C CYS A 604 5.02 -0.34 30.51
N ALA A 605 5.89 -0.30 31.51
CA ALA A 605 6.94 0.71 31.60
C ALA A 605 7.94 0.58 30.45
N ILE A 606 8.42 1.73 29.96
CA ILE A 606 9.45 1.84 28.93
C ILE A 606 10.49 2.87 29.34
N ASP A 607 11.68 2.81 28.74
CA ASP A 607 12.63 3.92 28.79
C ASP A 607 12.42 4.83 27.57
N ALA A 608 11.79 5.97 27.83
CA ALA A 608 11.57 7.05 26.87
C ALA A 608 12.41 8.29 27.18
N SER A 609 13.44 8.21 28.03
CA SER A 609 14.33 9.36 28.30
C SER A 609 15.01 9.88 27.03
N GLU A 610 15.42 11.14 26.98
CA GLU A 610 16.18 11.68 25.84
C GLU A 610 17.68 11.36 25.97
N GLN A 611 18.40 11.43 24.85
CA GLN A 611 19.85 11.37 24.79
C GLN A 611 20.46 10.19 25.56
N LYS A 612 19.92 8.98 25.39
CA LYS A 612 20.37 7.80 26.14
C LYS A 612 21.86 7.52 25.96
N TYR A 613 22.44 7.91 24.82
CA TYR A 613 23.88 7.83 24.56
C TYR A 613 24.73 8.68 25.53
N ALA A 614 24.17 9.77 26.07
CA ALA A 614 24.85 10.65 27.01
C ALA A 614 24.67 10.26 28.48
N ARG A 615 23.86 9.22 28.76
CA ARG A 615 23.60 8.77 30.13
C ARG A 615 24.89 8.32 30.80
N ALA A 616 25.14 8.84 32.00
CA ALA A 616 26.25 8.42 32.84
C ALA A 616 26.13 6.94 33.24
N THR A 617 27.26 6.25 33.24
CA THR A 617 27.46 4.91 33.76
C THR A 617 28.45 4.98 34.92
N PRO A 618 28.61 3.92 35.73
CA PRO A 618 29.58 3.93 36.83
C PRO A 618 31.03 4.23 36.39
N THR A 619 31.35 4.03 35.12
CA THR A 619 32.70 4.16 34.56
C THR A 619 32.82 5.19 33.44
N GLY A 620 31.77 5.98 33.15
CA GLY A 620 31.79 6.95 32.04
C GLY A 620 30.39 7.25 31.48
N VAL A 621 30.20 7.08 30.16
CA VAL A 621 28.92 7.30 29.47
C VAL A 621 28.50 6.07 28.64
N ARG A 622 27.19 5.94 28.37
CA ARG A 622 26.66 4.84 27.54
C ARG A 622 27.29 4.82 26.15
N GLY A 623 27.34 5.97 25.48
CA GLY A 623 27.77 6.07 24.09
C GLY A 623 26.73 5.52 23.10
N PHE A 624 27.10 5.55 21.82
CA PHE A 624 26.36 4.91 20.74
C PHE A 624 26.79 3.45 20.57
N ASP A 625 25.92 2.61 20.01
CA ASP A 625 26.21 1.19 19.73
C ASP A 625 27.03 1.05 18.42
N THR A 626 28.09 1.85 18.30
CA THR A 626 29.05 1.90 17.18
C THR A 626 30.44 1.49 17.66
N PRO A 627 31.35 1.06 16.76
CA PRO A 627 32.73 0.75 17.10
C PRO A 627 33.47 1.88 17.85
N THR A 628 33.18 3.14 17.51
CA THR A 628 33.77 4.33 18.17
C THR A 628 32.99 4.82 19.39
N ARG A 629 31.85 4.19 19.74
CA ARG A 629 30.89 4.69 20.75
C ARG A 629 30.38 6.11 20.50
N ARG A 630 30.51 6.58 19.26
CA ARG A 630 30.15 7.91 18.74
C ARG A 630 29.40 7.74 17.41
N VAL A 631 28.70 8.78 16.97
CA VAL A 631 28.13 8.79 15.62
C VAL A 631 29.27 8.76 14.59
N GLU A 632 29.22 7.82 13.64
CA GLU A 632 30.28 7.59 12.65
C GLU A 632 30.04 8.38 11.36
N LEU A 633 30.65 9.58 11.29
CA LEU A 633 30.76 10.33 10.03
C LEU A 633 31.79 9.66 9.08
N TYR A 634 32.81 9.03 9.67
CA TYR A 634 33.78 8.17 9.02
C TYR A 634 33.68 6.76 9.58
N SER A 635 33.46 5.74 8.75
CA SER A 635 33.33 4.36 9.23
C SER A 635 34.52 3.49 8.83
N GLU A 636 35.34 3.15 9.82
CA GLU A 636 36.46 2.21 9.61
C GLU A 636 35.96 0.79 9.27
N THR A 637 34.76 0.42 9.73
CA THR A 637 34.11 -0.85 9.35
C THR A 637 33.92 -0.92 7.84
N LEU A 638 33.36 0.12 7.22
CA LEU A 638 33.16 0.15 5.77
C LEU A 638 34.50 0.13 5.02
N LEU A 639 35.51 0.86 5.49
CA LEU A 639 36.85 0.83 4.92
C LEU A 639 37.43 -0.59 4.88
N ARG A 640 37.37 -1.33 6.00
CA ARG A 640 37.88 -2.71 6.11
C ARG A 640 37.20 -3.68 5.15
N HIS A 641 35.98 -3.36 4.71
CA HIS A 641 35.20 -4.13 3.74
C HIS A 641 35.23 -3.53 2.32
N GLY A 642 36.19 -2.64 2.03
CA GLY A 642 36.41 -2.07 0.69
C GLY A 642 35.34 -1.05 0.26
N GLN A 643 34.57 -0.53 1.21
CA GLN A 643 33.52 0.47 0.97
C GLN A 643 34.02 1.87 1.36
N PRO A 644 33.53 2.95 0.71
CA PRO A 644 33.85 4.31 1.10
C PRO A 644 33.53 4.57 2.59
N PRO A 645 34.53 5.02 3.39
CA PRO A 645 34.33 5.28 4.82
C PRO A 645 33.51 6.55 5.07
N VAL A 646 33.58 7.52 4.18
CA VAL A 646 32.70 8.70 4.11
C VAL A 646 31.57 8.42 3.11
N ALA A 647 30.37 8.95 3.38
CA ALA A 647 29.26 8.82 2.46
C ALA A 647 29.58 9.40 1.08
N THR A 648 29.20 8.70 0.00
CA THR A 648 29.52 9.08 -1.38
C THR A 648 28.34 8.85 -2.33
N PHE A 649 28.31 9.60 -3.42
CA PHE A 649 27.39 9.36 -4.53
C PHE A 649 28.09 8.62 -5.67
N VAL A 650 27.53 7.47 -6.02
CA VAL A 650 27.79 6.74 -7.26
C VAL A 650 26.54 6.83 -8.12
N GLU A 651 26.71 7.28 -9.37
CA GLU A 651 25.64 7.35 -10.36
C GLU A 651 25.01 5.95 -10.58
N PRO A 652 23.67 5.84 -10.72
CA PRO A 652 23.03 4.57 -11.02
C PRO A 652 23.58 3.90 -12.28
N ALA A 653 23.69 2.57 -12.27
CA ALA A 653 24.21 1.80 -13.41
C ALA A 653 23.38 2.01 -14.69
N ASP A 654 22.06 2.11 -14.56
CA ASP A 654 21.13 2.49 -15.62
C ASP A 654 20.82 4.00 -15.46
N THR A 655 21.67 4.87 -16.04
CA THR A 655 21.56 6.35 -15.97
C THR A 655 21.33 7.00 -17.34
N PRO A 656 20.47 8.04 -17.44
CA PRO A 656 20.26 8.74 -18.71
C PRO A 656 21.48 9.56 -19.16
N ARG A 657 22.50 9.70 -18.29
CA ARG A 657 23.73 10.46 -18.54
C ARG A 657 24.79 9.67 -19.30
N ASP A 658 24.65 8.35 -19.37
CA ASP A 658 25.57 7.49 -20.09
C ASP A 658 24.94 7.00 -21.39
N ALA A 659 25.52 7.38 -22.52
CA ALA A 659 25.09 6.95 -23.84
C ALA A 659 25.12 5.41 -24.00
N LYS A 660 26.02 4.72 -23.30
CA LYS A 660 26.08 3.25 -23.30
C LYS A 660 24.92 2.67 -22.48
N ALA A 661 24.64 3.22 -21.29
CA ALA A 661 23.51 2.80 -20.46
C ALA A 661 22.16 2.99 -21.17
N THR A 662 21.96 4.13 -21.84
CA THR A 662 20.75 4.38 -22.65
C THR A 662 20.67 3.53 -23.92
N ARG A 663 21.69 2.71 -24.22
CA ARG A 663 21.85 1.95 -25.47
C ARG A 663 21.72 2.84 -26.70
N GLN A 664 22.51 3.90 -26.74
CA GLN A 664 22.51 4.92 -27.78
C GLN A 664 21.14 5.62 -27.92
N GLY A 665 20.56 6.02 -26.78
CA GLY A 665 19.29 6.75 -26.73
C GLY A 665 18.02 5.92 -26.83
N ARG A 666 18.12 4.57 -26.88
CA ARG A 666 16.95 3.68 -26.94
C ARG A 666 16.08 3.72 -25.67
N PHE A 667 16.66 3.99 -24.50
CA PHE A 667 15.94 4.07 -23.22
C PHE A 667 16.30 5.38 -22.49
N PRO A 668 15.67 6.51 -22.86
CA PRO A 668 16.10 7.83 -22.38
C PRO A 668 15.48 8.26 -21.04
N TYR A 669 14.46 7.55 -20.53
CA TYR A 669 13.69 7.97 -19.36
C TYR A 669 13.98 7.13 -18.13
N VAL A 670 13.93 7.73 -16.94
CA VAL A 670 14.07 7.05 -15.66
C VAL A 670 12.71 6.50 -15.21
N LEU A 671 12.62 5.19 -15.09
CA LEU A 671 11.50 4.46 -14.53
C LEU A 671 11.64 4.34 -13.02
N SER A 672 10.61 4.80 -12.31
CA SER A 672 10.44 4.63 -10.88
C SER A 672 9.12 3.93 -10.54
N SER A 673 8.93 3.58 -9.26
CA SER A 673 7.75 2.86 -8.79
C SER A 673 6.97 3.59 -7.71
N ALA A 674 5.65 3.38 -7.64
CA ALA A 674 4.80 3.91 -6.57
C ALA A 674 3.91 2.84 -5.93
N LYS A 675 3.64 3.01 -4.62
CA LYS A 675 2.61 2.24 -3.90
C LYS A 675 1.24 2.87 -4.14
N ASN A 676 0.25 2.04 -4.46
CA ASN A 676 -1.16 2.43 -4.48
C ASN A 676 -1.71 2.47 -3.03
N GLY A 677 -2.47 3.52 -2.68
CA GLY A 677 -3.03 3.71 -1.33
C GLY A 677 -4.12 2.70 -0.94
N PHE A 678 -4.76 2.05 -1.91
CA PHE A 678 -5.87 1.10 -1.69
C PHE A 678 -5.43 -0.36 -1.61
N TYR A 679 -4.21 -0.70 -2.04
CA TYR A 679 -3.68 -2.07 -2.02
C TYR A 679 -2.49 -2.23 -1.08
N CYS A 680 -2.17 -3.48 -0.75
CA CYS A 680 -0.95 -3.80 -0.01
C CYS A 680 -0.03 -4.65 -0.88
N HIS A 681 1.02 -4.04 -1.44
CA HIS A 681 1.94 -4.71 -2.36
C HIS A 681 1.16 -5.40 -3.51
N SER A 682 1.26 -6.72 -3.65
CA SER A 682 0.54 -7.51 -4.66
C SER A 682 -0.85 -8.02 -4.23
N GLN A 683 -1.34 -7.62 -3.05
CA GLN A 683 -2.54 -8.18 -2.41
C GLN A 683 -3.77 -7.25 -2.51
N HIS A 684 -4.94 -7.82 -2.23
CA HIS A 684 -6.24 -7.16 -2.06
C HIS A 684 -6.87 -6.56 -3.32
N ARG A 685 -6.32 -6.84 -4.50
CA ARG A 685 -6.86 -6.37 -5.78
C ARG A 685 -8.12 -7.10 -6.22
N SER A 686 -8.40 -8.24 -5.60
CA SER A 686 -9.65 -8.99 -5.74
C SER A 686 -10.81 -8.49 -4.89
N LEU A 687 -10.57 -7.55 -3.95
CA LEU A 687 -11.64 -7.04 -3.08
C LEU A 687 -12.44 -5.95 -3.81
N PRO A 688 -13.74 -6.15 -4.10
CA PRO A 688 -14.51 -5.21 -4.91
C PRO A 688 -14.53 -3.78 -4.37
N SER A 689 -14.65 -3.58 -3.05
CA SER A 689 -14.68 -2.21 -2.50
C SER A 689 -13.36 -1.46 -2.71
N LEU A 690 -12.22 -2.15 -2.70
CA LEU A 690 -10.92 -1.55 -2.98
C LEU A 690 -10.71 -1.38 -4.50
N ARG A 691 -11.13 -2.38 -5.29
CA ARG A 691 -10.96 -2.37 -6.75
C ARG A 691 -11.80 -1.33 -7.47
N LYS A 692 -12.98 -0.97 -6.97
CA LYS A 692 -13.74 0.18 -7.48
C LYS A 692 -12.97 1.50 -7.40
N ARG A 693 -12.15 1.70 -6.35
CA ARG A 693 -11.41 2.95 -6.10
C ARG A 693 -10.13 3.06 -6.94
N ALA A 694 -9.52 1.94 -7.33
CA ALA A 694 -8.34 1.89 -8.19
C ALA A 694 -8.43 0.73 -9.19
N PRO A 695 -9.27 0.85 -10.24
CA PRO A 695 -9.67 -0.29 -11.06
C PRO A 695 -8.59 -0.81 -12.01
N ASP A 696 -7.59 0.00 -12.34
CA ASP A 696 -6.65 -0.26 -13.41
C ASP A 696 -5.21 0.10 -12.98
N PRO A 697 -4.18 -0.61 -13.50
CA PRO A 697 -2.77 -0.30 -13.23
C PRO A 697 -2.37 1.03 -13.86
N VAL A 698 -1.81 1.94 -13.08
CA VAL A 698 -1.49 3.30 -13.53
C VAL A 698 0.01 3.53 -13.63
N ALA A 699 0.42 4.33 -14.62
CA ALA A 699 1.75 4.93 -14.67
C ALA A 699 1.68 6.43 -15.01
N GLU A 700 2.43 7.22 -14.27
CA GLU A 700 2.45 8.69 -14.30
C GLU A 700 3.56 9.19 -15.23
N LEU A 701 3.24 10.20 -16.04
CA LEU A 701 4.18 10.91 -16.93
C LEU A 701 3.84 12.41 -16.99
N SER A 702 4.80 13.24 -17.39
CA SER A 702 4.59 14.69 -17.50
C SER A 702 3.69 15.07 -18.70
N PRO A 703 3.07 16.27 -18.71
CA PRO A 703 2.33 16.76 -19.86
C PRO A 703 3.18 16.90 -21.13
N ALA A 704 4.43 17.36 -21.00
CA ALA A 704 5.32 17.55 -22.14
C ALA A 704 5.75 16.21 -22.75
N LEU A 705 6.09 15.22 -21.90
CA LEU A 705 6.41 13.87 -22.35
C LEU A 705 5.20 13.19 -23.01
N ALA A 706 4.01 13.33 -22.42
CA ALA A 706 2.77 12.81 -22.99
C ALA A 706 2.51 13.39 -24.39
N ALA A 707 2.64 14.71 -24.56
CA ALA A 707 2.51 15.38 -25.85
C ALA A 707 3.55 14.89 -26.87
N ALA A 708 4.82 14.77 -26.46
CA ALA A 708 5.91 14.29 -27.32
C ALA A 708 5.71 12.85 -27.79
N LYS A 709 5.07 12.00 -26.99
CA LYS A 709 4.79 10.60 -27.29
C LYS A 709 3.40 10.34 -27.88
N GLY A 710 2.57 11.38 -28.03
CA GLY A 710 1.19 11.25 -28.51
C GLY A 710 0.29 10.43 -27.59
N ILE A 711 0.57 10.43 -26.29
CA ILE A 711 -0.18 9.74 -25.24
C ILE A 711 -1.09 10.75 -24.55
N VAL A 712 -2.35 10.39 -24.29
CA VAL A 712 -3.25 11.21 -23.45
C VAL A 712 -3.63 10.49 -22.17
N ASP A 713 -4.12 11.25 -21.19
CA ASP A 713 -4.62 10.70 -19.93
C ASP A 713 -5.68 9.62 -20.19
N GLY A 714 -5.51 8.46 -19.56
CA GLY A 714 -6.39 7.29 -19.73
C GLY A 714 -6.03 6.34 -20.88
N ASP A 715 -5.10 6.68 -21.77
CA ASP A 715 -4.59 5.73 -22.77
C ASP A 715 -3.84 4.58 -22.07
N TRP A 716 -3.89 3.37 -22.63
CA TRP A 716 -2.87 2.38 -22.28
C TRP A 716 -1.54 2.79 -22.92
N MET A 717 -0.48 2.79 -22.13
CA MET A 717 0.89 2.97 -22.60
C MET A 717 1.72 1.74 -22.27
N ARG A 718 2.63 1.40 -23.17
CA ARG A 718 3.60 0.33 -22.99
C ARG A 718 4.90 0.93 -22.52
N ILE A 719 5.44 0.38 -21.44
CA ILE A 719 6.76 0.69 -20.92
C ILE A 719 7.68 -0.47 -21.31
N ARG A 720 8.80 -0.14 -21.96
CA ARG A 720 9.84 -1.10 -22.31
C ARG A 720 11.14 -0.76 -21.61
N THR A 721 11.82 -1.77 -21.13
CA THR A 721 13.18 -1.65 -20.61
C THR A 721 14.08 -2.63 -21.35
N ARG A 722 15.36 -2.68 -20.96
CA ARG A 722 16.31 -3.64 -21.53
C ARG A 722 16.01 -5.11 -21.20
N VAL A 723 15.12 -5.39 -20.24
CA VAL A 723 14.81 -6.76 -19.79
C VAL A 723 13.37 -7.20 -20.01
N GLY A 724 12.44 -6.28 -20.25
CA GLY A 724 11.03 -6.66 -20.44
C GLY A 724 10.15 -5.51 -20.89
N GLU A 725 8.86 -5.81 -21.02
CA GLU A 725 7.82 -4.84 -21.34
C GLU A 725 6.53 -5.16 -20.58
N ALA A 726 5.76 -4.11 -20.28
CA ALA A 726 4.48 -4.19 -19.59
C ALA A 726 3.65 -2.94 -19.94
N ARG A 727 2.34 -3.00 -19.75
CA ARG A 727 1.42 -1.88 -20.05
C ARG A 727 0.72 -1.35 -18.81
N PHE A 728 0.44 -0.05 -18.83
CA PHE A 728 -0.22 0.69 -17.75
C PHE A 728 -1.13 1.76 -18.34
N VAL A 729 -2.17 2.13 -17.63
CA VAL A 729 -3.01 3.29 -17.96
C VAL A 729 -2.22 4.55 -17.63
N ALA A 730 -2.02 5.40 -18.63
CA ALA A 730 -1.30 6.66 -18.51
C ALA A 730 -2.08 7.64 -17.64
N ARG A 731 -1.38 8.28 -16.70
CA ARG A 731 -1.87 9.41 -15.92
C ARG A 731 -0.96 10.62 -16.15
N VAL A 732 -1.49 11.65 -16.79
CA VAL A 732 -0.72 12.88 -17.04
C VAL A 732 -0.67 13.69 -15.74
N THR A 733 0.52 13.76 -15.14
CA THR A 733 0.75 14.39 -13.83
C THR A 733 1.47 15.73 -14.01
N PRO A 734 0.82 16.88 -13.74
CA PRO A 734 1.49 18.18 -13.79
C PRO A 734 2.69 18.22 -12.85
N GLN A 735 3.76 18.94 -13.24
CA GLN A 735 4.99 19.13 -12.45
C GLN A 735 5.84 17.85 -12.21
N LEU A 736 5.46 16.70 -12.77
CA LEU A 736 6.39 15.58 -12.88
C LEU A 736 7.47 15.92 -13.92
N ALA A 737 8.72 15.55 -13.65
CA ALA A 737 9.83 15.81 -14.57
C ALA A 737 9.66 15.07 -15.91
N ASP A 738 10.07 15.70 -17.01
CA ASP A 738 9.89 15.19 -18.37
C ASP A 738 10.74 13.94 -18.68
N ASP A 739 11.76 13.68 -17.86
CA ASP A 739 12.64 12.52 -17.94
C ASP A 739 12.25 11.38 -16.97
N VAL A 740 11.14 11.50 -16.23
CA VAL A 740 10.72 10.54 -15.19
C VAL A 740 9.34 9.96 -15.49
N ILE A 741 9.24 8.63 -15.37
CA ILE A 741 7.99 7.87 -15.40
C ILE A 741 7.83 7.12 -14.10
N VAL A 742 6.63 7.15 -13.50
CA VAL A 742 6.37 6.44 -12.24
C VAL A 742 5.20 5.47 -12.37
N ALA A 743 5.48 4.18 -12.30
CA ALA A 743 4.48 3.13 -12.45
C ALA A 743 4.10 2.45 -11.13
N GLU A 744 2.84 2.04 -11.00
CA GLU A 744 2.42 1.21 -9.87
C GLU A 744 2.94 -0.23 -10.00
N PHE A 745 3.26 -0.88 -8.88
CA PHE A 745 3.68 -2.29 -8.86
C PHE A 745 2.66 -3.21 -8.19
N GLY A 746 2.83 -4.53 -8.35
CA GLY A 746 2.03 -5.56 -7.67
C GLY A 746 0.78 -6.04 -8.42
N TRP A 747 0.65 -5.73 -9.71
CA TRP A 747 -0.53 -6.07 -10.51
C TRP A 747 -0.43 -7.48 -11.10
N TRP A 748 -1.44 -8.30 -10.82
CA TRP A 748 -1.63 -9.66 -11.37
C TRP A 748 -3.06 -10.17 -11.12
N GLN A 749 -3.63 -9.78 -9.97
CA GLN A 749 -4.90 -10.32 -9.49
C GLN A 749 -6.11 -9.66 -10.16
N GLY A 750 -7.05 -10.49 -10.60
CA GLY A 750 -8.37 -10.09 -11.10
C GLY A 750 -9.36 -9.78 -9.98
N CYS A 751 -10.53 -9.29 -10.36
CA CYS A 751 -11.71 -9.06 -9.52
C CYS A 751 -12.96 -9.35 -10.37
N PRO A 752 -13.42 -10.62 -10.39
CA PRO A 752 -14.53 -11.04 -11.26
C PRO A 752 -15.77 -10.17 -11.08
N GLU A 753 -16.13 -9.81 -9.84
CA GLU A 753 -17.29 -8.98 -9.51
C GLU A 753 -17.30 -7.59 -10.17
N LEU A 754 -16.18 -7.13 -10.70
CA LEU A 754 -16.06 -5.86 -11.44
C LEU A 754 -15.63 -6.05 -12.90
N ASP A 755 -15.79 -7.27 -13.43
CA ASP A 755 -15.42 -7.63 -14.80
C ASP A 755 -13.94 -7.30 -15.10
N ARG A 756 -13.07 -7.67 -14.15
CA ARG A 756 -11.62 -7.49 -14.23
C ARG A 756 -10.91 -8.84 -14.18
N ASP A 757 -10.32 -9.23 -15.30
CA ASP A 757 -9.54 -10.44 -15.38
C ASP A 757 -8.17 -10.30 -14.68
N GLY A 758 -7.55 -11.45 -14.40
CA GLY A 758 -6.15 -11.52 -13.97
C GLY A 758 -5.22 -11.06 -15.09
N LEU A 759 -4.14 -10.39 -14.71
CA LEU A 759 -3.12 -9.91 -15.65
C LEU A 759 -1.93 -10.88 -15.66
N PRO A 760 -1.37 -11.22 -16.83
CA PRO A 760 -0.11 -11.95 -16.91
C PRO A 760 1.00 -11.24 -16.14
N ILE A 761 1.89 -12.01 -15.52
CA ILE A 761 3.05 -11.48 -14.79
C ILE A 761 4.25 -11.17 -15.70
N GLU A 762 4.20 -11.61 -16.96
CA GLU A 762 5.24 -11.41 -17.99
C GLU A 762 4.58 -11.02 -19.32
N GLY A 763 5.34 -10.32 -20.18
CA GLY A 763 4.94 -9.97 -21.55
C GLY A 763 4.09 -8.69 -21.70
N ALA A 764 3.90 -8.27 -22.94
CA ALA A 764 3.30 -6.99 -23.33
C ALA A 764 1.90 -6.71 -22.74
N LEU A 765 1.12 -7.76 -22.49
CA LEU A 765 -0.26 -7.65 -21.99
C LEU A 765 -0.32 -7.57 -20.46
N GLY A 766 0.78 -7.86 -19.78
CA GLY A 766 0.91 -7.78 -18.33
C GLY A 766 1.10 -6.34 -17.82
N SER A 767 0.96 -6.17 -16.50
CA SER A 767 1.21 -4.90 -15.80
C SER A 767 2.12 -5.09 -14.57
N ASN A 768 2.93 -6.15 -14.59
CA ASN A 768 3.87 -6.44 -13.53
C ASN A 768 5.11 -5.55 -13.67
N PHE A 769 5.17 -4.46 -12.89
CA PHE A 769 6.33 -3.57 -12.84
C PHE A 769 7.66 -4.33 -12.66
N ASN A 770 7.66 -5.37 -11.84
CA ASN A 770 8.86 -6.12 -11.51
C ASN A 770 9.46 -6.87 -12.71
N ALA A 771 8.67 -7.17 -13.74
CA ALA A 771 9.15 -7.75 -15.00
C ALA A 771 9.97 -6.75 -15.84
N LEU A 772 9.92 -5.45 -15.49
CA LEU A 772 10.70 -4.40 -16.15
C LEU A 772 12.08 -4.19 -15.51
N ILE A 773 12.34 -4.78 -14.34
CA ILE A 773 13.51 -4.48 -13.50
C ILE A 773 14.44 -5.69 -13.44
N SER A 774 15.75 -5.44 -13.54
CA SER A 774 16.78 -6.45 -13.29
C SER A 774 17.64 -6.11 -12.09
N ALA A 775 18.09 -7.15 -11.38
CA ALA A 775 19.04 -7.04 -10.27
C ALA A 775 20.46 -7.45 -10.66
N ASP A 776 20.84 -7.32 -11.93
CA ASP A 776 22.20 -7.61 -12.40
C ASP A 776 23.24 -6.59 -11.91
N SER A 777 22.79 -5.38 -11.55
CA SER A 777 23.53 -4.39 -10.78
C SER A 777 22.78 -4.12 -9.48
N CYS A 778 23.48 -4.18 -8.35
CA CYS A 778 22.90 -3.96 -7.03
C CYS A 778 23.89 -3.25 -6.09
N ASP A 779 23.39 -2.74 -4.98
CA ASP A 779 24.23 -2.16 -3.92
C ASP A 779 25.19 -3.23 -3.37
N PRO A 780 26.50 -2.94 -3.31
CA PRO A 780 27.52 -3.94 -2.99
C PRO A 780 27.50 -4.40 -1.53
N VAL A 781 26.80 -3.67 -0.65
CA VAL A 781 26.64 -4.05 0.76
C VAL A 781 25.30 -4.74 0.97
N SER A 782 24.21 -4.09 0.56
CA SER A 782 22.85 -4.53 0.86
C SER A 782 22.27 -5.53 -0.13
N GLY A 783 22.81 -5.58 -1.36
CA GLY A 783 22.16 -6.24 -2.48
C GLY A 783 20.92 -5.50 -2.99
N SER A 784 20.69 -4.26 -2.59
CA SER A 784 19.54 -3.46 -3.05
C SER A 784 19.54 -3.27 -4.56
N VAL A 785 18.34 -3.31 -5.12
CA VAL A 785 18.10 -3.41 -6.56
C VAL A 785 17.42 -2.14 -7.09
N PRO A 786 17.64 -1.78 -8.35
CA PRO A 786 17.24 -0.48 -8.91
C PRO A 786 15.74 -0.39 -9.28
N HIS A 787 14.81 -0.81 -8.40
CA HIS A 787 13.36 -0.68 -8.64
C HIS A 787 12.89 0.76 -8.87
N ARG A 788 13.71 1.76 -8.52
CA ARG A 788 13.36 3.18 -8.63
C ARG A 788 14.23 3.99 -9.57
N SER A 789 15.23 3.40 -10.20
CA SER A 789 16.19 4.11 -11.06
C SER A 789 16.64 3.22 -12.23
N PHE A 790 15.68 2.68 -12.98
CA PHE A 790 15.94 1.85 -14.16
C PHE A 790 15.59 2.63 -15.43
N LEU A 791 16.28 2.40 -16.53
CA LEU A 791 15.97 3.10 -17.78
C LEU A 791 14.84 2.42 -18.55
N CYS A 792 14.00 3.25 -19.17
CA CYS A 792 12.90 2.80 -20.00
C CYS A 792 12.68 3.70 -21.22
N ASP A 793 11.84 3.20 -22.12
CA ASP A 793 11.15 3.97 -23.14
C ASP A 793 9.65 3.68 -23.06
N ILE A 794 8.86 4.60 -23.59
CA ILE A 794 7.40 4.50 -23.63
C ILE A 794 6.86 4.74 -25.03
N GLU A 795 5.74 4.08 -25.29
CA GLU A 795 4.88 4.34 -26.43
C GLU A 795 3.41 4.17 -26.01
N ARG A 796 2.50 4.77 -26.76
CA ARG A 796 1.09 4.38 -26.67
C ARG A 796 0.98 2.90 -27.01
N ASP A 797 0.34 2.10 -26.16
CA ASP A 797 0.26 0.66 -26.38
C ASP A 797 -0.48 0.41 -27.71
N PRO A 798 0.10 -0.33 -28.67
CA PRO A 798 -0.54 -0.60 -29.96
C PRO A 798 -1.87 -1.37 -29.85
N ALA A 799 -2.08 -2.11 -28.76
CA ALA A 799 -3.35 -2.77 -28.46
C ALA A 799 -4.32 -1.85 -27.69
N THR A 800 -3.95 -0.59 -27.45
CA THR A 800 -4.91 0.48 -27.17
C THR A 800 -5.72 0.72 -28.44
N GLU A 801 -6.72 -0.13 -28.66
CA GLU A 801 -7.66 0.07 -29.75
C GLU A 801 -8.32 1.45 -29.59
N MET A 802 -8.62 2.13 -30.70
CA MET A 802 -9.47 3.33 -30.66
C MET A 802 -10.79 3.05 -29.92
N ARG A 803 -11.25 1.80 -29.94
CA ARG A 803 -12.39 1.28 -29.19
C ARG A 803 -12.24 1.33 -27.67
N GLN A 804 -11.08 1.60 -27.08
CA GLN A 804 -10.94 1.72 -25.61
C GLN A 804 -10.67 3.16 -25.15
N ARG A 805 -10.37 4.05 -26.10
CA ARG A 805 -9.96 5.42 -25.81
C ARG A 805 -11.15 6.29 -25.44
N LYS A 806 -11.20 6.73 -24.19
CA LYS A 806 -12.22 7.66 -23.71
C LYS A 806 -11.91 9.08 -24.18
N TRP A 807 -12.94 9.85 -24.53
CA TRP A 807 -12.79 11.28 -24.77
C TRP A 807 -12.90 12.05 -23.46
N SER A 808 -12.25 13.22 -23.40
CA SER A 808 -12.32 14.13 -22.26
C SER A 808 -13.48 15.12 -22.39
N GLY A 809 -14.06 15.53 -21.26
CA GLY A 809 -15.17 16.49 -21.24
C GLY A 809 -16.44 15.97 -21.92
N TYR A 810 -17.20 16.90 -22.52
CA TYR A 810 -18.41 16.61 -23.26
C TYR A 810 -18.15 16.63 -24.77
N ARG A 811 -18.70 15.66 -25.50
CA ARG A 811 -18.67 15.56 -26.97
C ARG A 811 -20.11 15.66 -27.50
N PRO A 812 -20.35 16.35 -28.63
CA PRO A 812 -21.69 16.48 -29.20
C PRO A 812 -22.16 15.20 -29.90
N PHE A 813 -23.42 14.82 -29.66
CA PHE A 813 -24.09 13.67 -30.27
C PHE A 813 -25.46 14.08 -30.81
N ARG A 814 -25.80 13.55 -31.98
CA ARG A 814 -27.13 13.65 -32.58
C ARG A 814 -28.00 12.48 -32.11
N ILE A 815 -29.27 12.74 -31.83
CA ILE A 815 -30.28 11.69 -31.66
C ILE A 815 -30.53 11.03 -33.01
N SER A 816 -30.11 9.76 -33.15
CA SER A 816 -30.28 9.01 -34.39
C SER A 816 -31.60 8.24 -34.45
N ALA A 817 -32.13 7.82 -33.29
CA ALA A 817 -33.43 7.18 -33.18
C ALA A 817 -34.04 7.34 -31.79
N LEU A 818 -35.38 7.37 -31.76
CA LEU A 818 -36.21 7.30 -30.56
C LEU A 818 -37.14 6.08 -30.69
N ARG A 819 -37.15 5.18 -29.71
CA ARG A 819 -37.89 3.91 -29.76
C ARG A 819 -38.74 3.73 -28.50
N PRO A 820 -40.06 3.52 -28.61
CA PRO A 820 -40.86 3.10 -27.46
C PRO A 820 -40.45 1.69 -27.04
N GLU A 821 -39.93 1.52 -25.81
CA GLU A 821 -39.48 0.22 -25.28
C GLU A 821 -40.54 -0.45 -24.39
N ALA A 822 -41.45 0.35 -23.83
CA ALA A 822 -42.66 -0.02 -23.10
C ALA A 822 -43.49 1.25 -22.85
N ASP A 823 -44.70 1.13 -22.32
CA ASP A 823 -45.48 2.29 -21.90
C ASP A 823 -44.71 3.12 -20.86
N GLY A 824 -44.53 4.40 -21.17
CA GLY A 824 -43.73 5.34 -20.38
C GLY A 824 -42.22 5.10 -20.40
N VAL A 825 -41.67 4.30 -21.33
CA VAL A 825 -40.22 4.09 -21.48
C VAL A 825 -39.77 4.38 -22.91
N LEU A 826 -38.80 5.30 -23.04
CA LEU A 826 -38.24 5.74 -24.31
C LEU A 826 -36.78 5.32 -24.42
N GLY A 827 -36.46 4.49 -25.41
CA GLY A 827 -35.11 4.20 -25.88
C GLY A 827 -34.59 5.35 -26.74
N ILE A 828 -33.36 5.80 -26.46
CA ILE A 828 -32.71 6.93 -27.12
C ILE A 828 -31.38 6.44 -27.68
N HIS A 829 -31.16 6.64 -28.98
CA HIS A 829 -29.92 6.28 -29.67
C HIS A 829 -29.13 7.53 -30.07
N PHE A 830 -27.82 7.47 -29.89
CA PHE A 830 -26.89 8.57 -30.10
C PHE A 830 -25.84 8.21 -31.15
N GLU A 831 -25.54 9.15 -32.04
CA GLU A 831 -24.40 9.09 -32.97
C GLU A 831 -23.55 10.36 -32.80
N PRO A 832 -22.21 10.26 -32.79
CA PRO A 832 -21.38 11.44 -32.63
C PRO A 832 -21.49 12.32 -33.87
N VAL A 833 -21.63 13.63 -33.68
CA VAL A 833 -21.84 14.59 -34.78
C VAL A 833 -20.67 14.61 -35.77
N ASP A 834 -19.46 14.34 -35.27
CA ASP A 834 -18.23 14.27 -36.07
C ASP A 834 -18.08 12.94 -36.84
N GLY A 835 -18.99 11.97 -36.68
CA GLY A 835 -18.95 10.66 -37.32
C GLY A 835 -17.82 9.72 -36.86
N GLY A 836 -17.05 10.10 -35.83
CA GLY A 836 -15.93 9.32 -35.32
C GLY A 836 -16.35 8.06 -34.57
N GLU A 837 -15.43 7.12 -34.37
CA GLU A 837 -15.69 5.93 -33.56
C GLU A 837 -15.91 6.27 -32.07
N LEU A 838 -16.54 5.32 -31.37
CA LEU A 838 -16.86 5.40 -29.96
C LEU A 838 -16.19 4.26 -29.19
N PRO A 839 -15.75 4.50 -27.95
CA PRO A 839 -15.20 3.44 -27.13
C PRO A 839 -16.26 2.42 -26.69
N ASP A 840 -15.87 1.16 -26.60
CA ASP A 840 -16.57 0.13 -25.86
C ASP A 840 -16.59 0.44 -24.36
N TYR A 841 -17.46 -0.26 -23.65
CA TYR A 841 -17.73 -0.05 -22.23
C TYR A 841 -17.86 -1.39 -21.52
N ARG A 842 -18.10 -1.36 -20.21
CA ARG A 842 -18.43 -2.56 -19.44
C ARG A 842 -19.93 -2.60 -19.11
N PRO A 843 -20.57 -3.77 -19.13
CA PRO A 843 -21.96 -3.89 -18.73
C PRO A 843 -22.23 -3.25 -17.37
N GLY A 844 -23.27 -2.43 -17.28
CA GLY A 844 -23.63 -1.64 -16.10
C GLY A 844 -23.13 -0.19 -16.08
N GLN A 845 -22.19 0.17 -16.95
CA GLN A 845 -21.76 1.56 -17.11
C GLN A 845 -22.85 2.47 -17.68
N HIS A 846 -22.68 3.77 -17.48
CA HIS A 846 -23.62 4.81 -17.88
C HIS A 846 -22.95 5.93 -18.68
N LEU A 847 -23.78 6.70 -19.37
CA LEU A 847 -23.42 7.97 -20.00
C LEU A 847 -23.92 9.13 -19.14
N GLU A 848 -23.10 10.16 -18.99
CA GLU A 848 -23.56 11.46 -18.49
C GLU A 848 -24.00 12.32 -19.68
N MET A 849 -25.23 12.81 -19.61
CA MET A 849 -25.88 13.61 -20.64
C MET A 849 -26.19 15.00 -20.11
N GLN A 850 -25.71 16.02 -20.81
CA GLN A 850 -26.00 17.43 -20.54
C GLN A 850 -27.13 17.92 -21.46
N LEU A 851 -28.16 18.50 -20.85
CA LEU A 851 -29.40 18.93 -21.50
C LEU A 851 -29.69 20.38 -21.15
N HIS A 852 -30.32 21.11 -22.08
CA HIS A 852 -30.94 22.40 -21.81
C HIS A 852 -32.45 22.19 -21.76
N LEU A 853 -33.08 22.48 -20.63
CA LEU A 853 -34.52 22.38 -20.47
C LEU A 853 -35.21 23.58 -21.12
N ASP A 854 -36.52 23.47 -21.34
CA ASP A 854 -37.35 24.50 -22.01
C ASP A 854 -37.32 25.85 -21.27
N ASP A 855 -36.99 25.85 -19.97
CA ASP A 855 -36.84 27.04 -19.13
C ASP A 855 -35.42 27.65 -19.18
N GLY A 856 -34.55 27.15 -20.05
CA GLY A 856 -33.16 27.59 -20.20
C GLY A 856 -32.19 26.96 -19.18
N THR A 857 -32.66 26.15 -18.23
CA THR A 857 -31.80 25.52 -17.23
C THR A 857 -30.93 24.43 -17.86
N GLN A 858 -29.62 24.49 -17.65
CA GLN A 858 -28.72 23.39 -17.99
C GLN A 858 -28.70 22.34 -16.87
N VAL A 859 -28.90 21.06 -17.22
CA VAL A 859 -28.91 19.94 -16.27
C VAL A 859 -28.09 18.77 -16.80
N THR A 860 -27.44 18.04 -15.89
CA THR A 860 -26.72 16.80 -16.23
C THR A 860 -27.41 15.60 -15.58
N ARG A 861 -27.60 14.50 -16.33
CA ARG A 861 -28.15 13.24 -15.83
C ARG A 861 -27.37 12.04 -16.35
N ALA A 862 -27.27 11.01 -15.52
CA ALA A 862 -26.65 9.73 -15.88
C ALA A 862 -27.73 8.70 -16.26
N TYR A 863 -27.51 7.96 -17.34
CA TYR A 863 -28.37 6.85 -17.78
C TYR A 863 -27.53 5.63 -18.18
N SER A 864 -27.89 4.45 -17.69
CA SER A 864 -27.18 3.20 -18.03
C SER A 864 -27.22 2.97 -19.54
N LEU A 865 -26.09 2.52 -20.08
CA LEU A 865 -26.00 2.07 -21.45
C LEU A 865 -26.84 0.79 -21.63
N THR A 866 -27.55 0.74 -22.75
CA THR A 866 -28.20 -0.46 -23.28
C THR A 866 -27.46 -0.86 -24.56
N GLY A 867 -27.45 -2.15 -24.90
CA GLY A 867 -26.60 -2.66 -25.98
C GLY A 867 -25.50 -3.59 -25.46
N ALA A 868 -24.95 -4.39 -26.37
CA ALA A 868 -23.70 -5.12 -26.16
C ALA A 868 -22.56 -4.14 -25.84
N ALA A 869 -21.73 -4.51 -24.86
CA ALA A 869 -20.60 -3.73 -24.35
C ALA A 869 -19.44 -3.60 -25.34
N GLU A 870 -19.23 -4.63 -26.18
CA GLU A 870 -18.17 -4.70 -27.18
C GLU A 870 -18.79 -4.81 -28.57
N VAL A 871 -18.58 -3.79 -29.42
CA VAL A 871 -19.12 -3.75 -30.79
C VAL A 871 -18.01 -3.33 -31.75
N PRO A 872 -17.65 -4.18 -32.73
CA PRO A 872 -16.66 -3.82 -33.72
C PRO A 872 -17.02 -2.55 -34.50
N GLY A 873 -16.15 -1.53 -34.44
CA GLY A 873 -16.34 -0.26 -35.15
C GLY A 873 -17.52 0.54 -34.61
N ARG A 874 -17.77 0.50 -33.30
CA ARG A 874 -18.89 1.17 -32.64
C ARG A 874 -19.01 2.64 -33.06
N ARG A 875 -20.23 3.02 -33.49
CA ARG A 875 -20.60 4.38 -33.88
C ARG A 875 -21.83 4.93 -33.18
N SER A 876 -22.44 4.13 -32.31
CA SER A 876 -23.60 4.57 -31.55
C SER A 876 -23.61 4.02 -30.12
N TYR A 877 -24.32 4.75 -29.27
CA TYR A 877 -24.75 4.31 -27.96
C TYR A 877 -26.27 4.33 -27.87
N SER A 878 -26.81 3.59 -26.92
CA SER A 878 -28.22 3.67 -26.55
C SER A 878 -28.40 3.69 -25.04
N VAL A 879 -29.47 4.35 -24.61
CA VAL A 879 -29.97 4.32 -23.22
C VAL A 879 -31.49 4.18 -23.26
N ALA A 880 -32.12 3.87 -22.13
CA ALA A 880 -33.57 3.92 -22.02
C ALA A 880 -34.01 4.69 -20.78
N VAL A 881 -35.03 5.52 -20.96
CA VAL A 881 -35.46 6.52 -19.97
C VAL A 881 -36.94 6.33 -19.68
N ARG A 882 -37.26 6.10 -18.41
CA ARG A 882 -38.64 6.09 -17.93
C ARG A 882 -39.16 7.52 -17.73
N HIS A 883 -40.38 7.79 -18.16
CA HIS A 883 -41.11 9.01 -17.79
C HIS A 883 -41.46 8.93 -16.30
N GLN A 884 -40.77 9.74 -15.50
CA GLN A 884 -40.98 9.75 -14.06
C GLN A 884 -42.29 10.50 -13.76
N ARG A 885 -43.30 9.77 -13.30
CA ARG A 885 -44.58 10.32 -12.84
C ARG A 885 -44.83 9.80 -11.42
N GLY A 886 -45.29 10.67 -10.53
CA GLY A 886 -45.56 10.34 -9.14
C GLY A 886 -46.67 11.20 -8.56
N ARG A 887 -47.01 10.94 -7.29
CA ARG A 887 -47.85 11.80 -6.47
C ARG A 887 -47.07 12.19 -5.22
N SER A 888 -47.17 13.46 -4.85
CA SER A 888 -46.64 14.01 -3.62
C SER A 888 -47.43 13.48 -2.41
N ALA A 889 -46.94 13.70 -1.18
CA ALA A 889 -47.56 13.20 0.04
C ALA A 889 -48.99 13.73 0.28
N ASP A 890 -49.31 14.88 -0.31
CA ASP A 890 -50.62 15.53 -0.36
C ASP A 890 -51.52 15.03 -1.53
N GLY A 891 -51.05 14.07 -2.32
CA GLY A 891 -51.75 13.51 -3.47
C GLY A 891 -51.54 14.27 -4.80
N THR A 892 -50.79 15.38 -4.79
CA THR A 892 -50.56 16.22 -5.98
C THR A 892 -49.70 15.48 -7.01
N PRO A 893 -50.15 15.33 -8.27
CA PRO A 893 -49.33 14.73 -9.32
C PRO A 893 -48.07 15.55 -9.57
N HIS A 894 -46.92 14.90 -9.66
CA HIS A 894 -45.67 15.53 -10.07
C HIS A 894 -44.99 14.69 -11.17
N GLU A 895 -44.29 15.36 -12.07
CA GLU A 895 -43.52 14.72 -13.12
C GLU A 895 -42.04 15.13 -13.01
N GLY A 896 -41.14 14.22 -13.39
CA GLY A 896 -39.72 14.52 -13.44
C GLY A 896 -39.44 15.52 -14.55
N ARG A 897 -38.79 16.64 -14.22
CA ARG A 897 -38.45 17.71 -15.19
C ARG A 897 -37.69 17.17 -16.40
N VAL A 898 -36.61 16.43 -16.17
CA VAL A 898 -35.74 15.92 -17.25
C VAL A 898 -36.41 14.81 -18.04
N SER A 899 -37.00 13.82 -17.38
CA SER A 899 -37.67 12.72 -18.08
C SER A 899 -38.88 13.18 -18.87
N SER A 900 -39.59 14.21 -18.43
CA SER A 900 -40.69 14.83 -19.20
C SER A 900 -40.18 15.54 -20.45
N HIS A 901 -39.08 16.31 -20.34
CA HIS A 901 -38.46 16.96 -21.49
C HIS A 901 -37.98 15.92 -22.52
N LEU A 902 -37.32 14.85 -22.08
CA LEU A 902 -36.86 13.78 -22.98
C LEU A 902 -38.01 13.04 -23.69
N HIS A 903 -39.18 12.91 -23.06
CA HIS A 903 -40.33 12.24 -23.66
C HIS A 903 -41.19 13.15 -24.55
N ARG A 904 -41.23 14.45 -24.28
CA ARG A 904 -42.15 15.39 -24.96
C ARG A 904 -41.48 16.30 -25.98
N ALA A 905 -40.24 16.71 -25.73
CA ALA A 905 -39.56 17.74 -26.49
C ALA A 905 -38.44 17.19 -27.39
N LEU A 906 -37.74 16.13 -26.95
CA LEU A 906 -36.62 15.55 -27.70
C LEU A 906 -37.08 14.94 -29.03
N LYS A 907 -36.38 15.26 -30.11
CA LYS A 907 -36.65 14.78 -31.47
C LYS A 907 -35.41 14.14 -32.09
N VAL A 908 -35.64 13.25 -33.06
CA VAL A 908 -34.57 12.75 -33.93
C VAL A 908 -33.95 13.93 -34.67
N GLY A 909 -32.62 14.00 -34.68
CA GLY A 909 -31.86 15.12 -35.23
C GLY A 909 -31.39 16.14 -34.18
N ASP A 910 -31.99 16.18 -32.99
CA ASP A 910 -31.52 17.06 -31.91
C ASP A 910 -30.09 16.70 -31.50
N THR A 911 -29.35 17.71 -31.03
CA THR A 911 -27.97 17.53 -30.55
C THR A 911 -27.89 17.77 -29.06
N LEU A 912 -27.13 16.91 -28.37
CA LEU A 912 -26.81 17.05 -26.96
C LEU A 912 -25.36 16.65 -26.67
N ALA A 913 -24.88 16.97 -25.47
CA ALA A 913 -23.48 16.72 -25.12
C ALA A 913 -23.37 15.54 -24.15
N LEU A 914 -22.49 14.57 -24.48
CA LEU A 914 -22.26 13.36 -23.69
C LEU A 914 -20.82 13.29 -23.17
N ARG A 915 -20.64 12.70 -21.99
CA ARG A 915 -19.32 12.23 -21.52
C ARG A 915 -19.11 10.75 -21.82
N ALA A 916 -17.84 10.34 -21.89
CA ALA A 916 -17.47 8.96 -22.15
C ALA A 916 -18.08 7.99 -21.12
N PRO A 917 -18.38 6.73 -21.52
CA PRO A 917 -18.88 5.71 -20.61
C PRO A 917 -18.08 5.62 -19.30
N SER A 918 -18.79 5.65 -18.18
CA SER A 918 -18.20 5.61 -16.84
C SER A 918 -19.11 4.90 -15.84
N GLY A 919 -18.70 4.83 -14.57
CA GLY A 919 -19.44 4.16 -13.51
C GLY A 919 -18.72 2.95 -12.91
N SER A 920 -18.98 2.72 -11.63
CA SER A 920 -18.39 1.65 -10.80
C SER A 920 -19.34 0.46 -10.57
N PHE A 921 -20.61 0.58 -10.93
CA PHE A 921 -21.53 -0.56 -11.02
C PHE A 921 -21.29 -1.29 -12.33
N VAL A 922 -20.47 -2.33 -12.26
CA VAL A 922 -20.08 -3.17 -13.39
C VAL A 922 -20.59 -4.58 -13.14
N LEU A 923 -21.05 -5.24 -14.19
CA LEU A 923 -21.56 -6.60 -14.12
C LEU A 923 -20.56 -7.60 -14.72
N PRO A 924 -20.28 -8.72 -14.04
CA PRO A 924 -19.34 -9.74 -14.50
C PRO A 924 -19.84 -10.47 -15.74
N ARG A 925 -19.04 -10.50 -16.82
CA ARG A 925 -19.26 -11.41 -17.95
C ARG A 925 -18.82 -12.83 -17.63
N HIS A 926 -17.88 -12.98 -16.69
CA HIS A 926 -17.42 -14.26 -16.18
C HIS A 926 -17.52 -14.24 -14.65
N SER A 927 -18.15 -15.26 -14.08
CA SER A 927 -18.26 -15.41 -12.63
C SER A 927 -18.20 -16.88 -12.24
N PRO A 928 -17.35 -17.27 -11.28
CA PRO A 928 -17.37 -18.61 -10.72
C PRO A 928 -18.55 -18.83 -9.76
N GLN A 929 -19.20 -17.76 -9.29
CA GLN A 929 -20.42 -17.83 -8.48
C GLN A 929 -21.67 -17.53 -9.32
N PRO A 930 -22.84 -18.08 -8.95
CA PRO A 930 -24.13 -17.66 -9.51
C PRO A 930 -24.37 -16.16 -9.37
N LEU A 931 -25.05 -15.57 -10.35
CA LEU A 931 -25.43 -14.17 -10.37
C LEU A 931 -26.93 -14.03 -10.16
N VAL A 932 -27.33 -13.16 -9.22
CA VAL A 932 -28.74 -12.88 -8.93
C VAL A 932 -28.99 -11.40 -9.13
N PHE A 933 -29.88 -11.07 -10.06
CA PHE A 933 -30.22 -9.72 -10.46
C PHE A 933 -31.62 -9.36 -9.99
N PHE A 934 -31.75 -8.17 -9.42
CA PHE A 934 -33.01 -7.55 -9.04
C PHE A 934 -33.19 -6.28 -9.85
N ALA A 935 -34.16 -6.31 -10.77
CA ALA A 935 -34.51 -5.19 -11.62
C ALA A 935 -35.88 -4.64 -11.24
N GLY A 936 -36.00 -3.31 -11.08
CA GLY A 936 -37.28 -2.63 -10.89
C GLY A 936 -37.57 -1.64 -12.02
N GLY A 937 -38.56 -1.93 -12.86
CA GLY A 937 -38.88 -1.15 -14.06
C GLY A 937 -37.64 -0.88 -14.91
N ILE A 938 -37.34 0.40 -15.18
CA ILE A 938 -36.17 0.76 -16.02
C ILE A 938 -34.81 0.42 -15.40
N GLY A 939 -34.76 0.00 -14.13
CA GLY A 939 -33.54 -0.54 -13.52
C GLY A 939 -33.00 -1.80 -14.20
N ILE A 940 -33.72 -2.37 -15.17
CA ILE A 940 -33.29 -3.48 -16.03
C ILE A 940 -32.14 -3.14 -16.98
N THR A 941 -31.89 -1.84 -17.27
CA THR A 941 -30.96 -1.40 -18.31
C THR A 941 -29.52 -1.92 -18.16
N PRO A 942 -28.90 -1.93 -16.95
CA PRO A 942 -27.59 -2.56 -16.75
C PRO A 942 -27.58 -4.05 -17.15
N PHE A 943 -28.62 -4.80 -16.74
CA PHE A 943 -28.66 -6.24 -16.92
C PHE A 943 -28.89 -6.61 -18.38
N ILE A 944 -29.71 -5.87 -19.13
CA ILE A 944 -29.85 -6.06 -20.59
C ILE A 944 -28.51 -5.91 -21.28
N SER A 945 -27.74 -4.88 -20.91
CA SER A 945 -26.40 -4.71 -21.48
C SER A 945 -25.50 -5.91 -21.21
N LEU A 946 -25.55 -6.50 -20.00
CA LEU A 946 -24.80 -7.73 -19.72
C LEU A 946 -25.30 -8.88 -20.60
N LEU A 947 -26.61 -9.13 -20.63
CA LEU A 947 -27.17 -10.25 -21.38
C LEU A 947 -26.72 -10.17 -22.84
N GLU A 948 -26.78 -9.00 -23.47
CA GLU A 948 -26.34 -8.76 -24.86
C GLU A 948 -24.84 -8.89 -25.08
N SER A 949 -24.04 -8.83 -24.01
CA SER A 949 -22.59 -8.94 -24.04
C SER A 949 -22.08 -10.37 -23.76
N LEU A 950 -22.97 -11.30 -23.40
CA LEU A 950 -22.61 -12.69 -23.15
C LEU A 950 -22.60 -13.48 -24.47
N PRO A 951 -21.65 -14.41 -24.67
CA PRO A 951 -21.63 -15.27 -25.84
C PRO A 951 -22.82 -16.24 -25.84
N ASP A 952 -23.15 -16.76 -27.02
CA ASP A 952 -24.27 -17.68 -27.20
C ASP A 952 -23.98 -19.08 -26.64
N GLY A 953 -25.02 -19.78 -26.17
CA GLY A 953 -24.92 -21.16 -25.70
C GLY A 953 -24.55 -21.28 -24.22
N ALA A 954 -23.97 -22.42 -23.85
CA ALA A 954 -23.73 -22.75 -22.43
C ALA A 954 -22.50 -22.08 -21.81
N GLN A 955 -21.80 -21.22 -22.55
CA GLN A 955 -20.63 -20.49 -22.08
C GLN A 955 -21.08 -19.20 -21.39
N GLY A 956 -20.94 -19.12 -20.06
CA GLY A 956 -21.33 -17.94 -19.29
C GLY A 956 -21.68 -18.28 -17.84
N PRO A 957 -21.97 -17.25 -17.01
CA PRO A 957 -22.38 -17.46 -15.63
C PRO A 957 -23.85 -17.89 -15.55
N ALA A 958 -24.19 -18.65 -14.51
CA ALA A 958 -25.58 -18.94 -14.17
C ALA A 958 -26.26 -17.70 -13.61
N ILE A 959 -27.38 -17.28 -14.21
CA ILE A 959 -28.05 -16.00 -13.93
C ILE A 959 -29.50 -16.22 -13.53
N TRP A 960 -29.92 -15.59 -12.44
CA TRP A 960 -31.31 -15.43 -12.03
C TRP A 960 -31.70 -13.96 -12.08
N LEU A 961 -32.63 -13.60 -12.96
CA LEU A 961 -33.16 -12.26 -13.09
C LEU A 961 -34.58 -12.21 -12.50
N TYR A 962 -34.72 -11.55 -11.36
CA TYR A 962 -36.01 -11.21 -10.76
C TYR A 962 -36.41 -9.80 -11.19
N TYR A 963 -37.45 -9.69 -12.03
CA TYR A 963 -37.80 -8.44 -12.69
C TYR A 963 -39.20 -7.95 -12.30
N ALA A 964 -39.26 -6.83 -11.56
CA ALA A 964 -40.50 -6.19 -11.14
C ALA A 964 -40.99 -5.15 -12.15
N ASN A 965 -42.23 -5.30 -12.59
CA ASN A 965 -42.98 -4.38 -13.42
C ASN A 965 -44.40 -4.17 -12.86
N GLN A 966 -45.17 -3.24 -13.42
CA GLN A 966 -46.57 -3.09 -13.04
C GLN A 966 -47.43 -4.14 -13.73
N ASN A 967 -47.26 -4.25 -15.04
CA ASN A 967 -47.90 -5.20 -15.93
C ASN A 967 -47.09 -5.31 -17.23
N GLY A 968 -47.54 -6.12 -18.17
CA GLY A 968 -46.87 -6.36 -19.45
C GLY A 968 -46.80 -5.14 -20.36
N THR A 969 -47.66 -4.12 -20.21
CA THR A 969 -47.51 -2.88 -21.00
C THR A 969 -46.35 -2.02 -20.53
N THR A 970 -46.02 -2.08 -19.23
CA THR A 970 -44.86 -1.37 -18.63
C THR A 970 -43.57 -2.21 -18.61
N HIS A 971 -43.63 -3.45 -19.09
CA HIS A 971 -42.51 -4.40 -19.06
C HIS A 971 -41.50 -4.05 -20.17
N ALA A 972 -40.54 -3.18 -19.83
CA ALA A 972 -39.49 -2.75 -20.76
C ALA A 972 -38.61 -3.93 -21.21
N PHE A 973 -38.35 -4.01 -22.51
CA PHE A 973 -37.51 -5.02 -23.18
C PHE A 973 -38.01 -6.47 -23.12
N ARG A 974 -39.31 -6.71 -22.89
CA ARG A 974 -39.91 -8.06 -22.79
C ARG A 974 -39.48 -8.99 -23.94
N GLU A 975 -39.54 -8.51 -25.17
CA GLU A 975 -39.15 -9.30 -26.36
C GLU A 975 -37.65 -9.62 -26.40
N ARG A 976 -36.78 -8.64 -26.09
CA ARG A 976 -35.32 -8.84 -26.03
C ARG A 976 -34.95 -9.84 -24.93
N ILE A 977 -35.60 -9.77 -23.77
CA ILE A 977 -35.39 -10.73 -22.67
C ILE A 977 -35.78 -12.15 -23.11
N ALA A 978 -36.92 -12.31 -23.81
CA ALA A 978 -37.34 -13.60 -24.35
C ALA A 978 -36.32 -14.18 -25.36
N GLN A 979 -35.77 -13.33 -26.23
CA GLN A 979 -34.70 -13.71 -27.16
C GLN A 979 -33.44 -14.16 -26.43
N HIS A 980 -33.02 -13.44 -25.37
CA HIS A 980 -31.86 -13.83 -24.57
C HIS A 980 -32.10 -15.11 -23.77
N ARG A 981 -33.31 -15.35 -23.26
CA ARG A 981 -33.66 -16.61 -22.61
C ARG A 981 -33.53 -17.81 -23.56
N ALA A 982 -33.84 -17.64 -24.85
CA ALA A 982 -33.62 -18.68 -25.86
C ALA A 982 -32.13 -18.87 -26.18
N ARG A 983 -31.34 -17.79 -26.15
CA ARG A 983 -29.90 -17.77 -26.50
C ARG A 983 -28.99 -18.25 -25.37
N LEU A 984 -29.39 -18.00 -24.12
CA LEU A 984 -28.62 -18.24 -22.90
C LEU A 984 -29.33 -19.29 -22.03
N PRO A 985 -29.00 -20.59 -22.17
CA PRO A 985 -29.64 -21.67 -21.41
C PRO A 985 -29.45 -21.56 -19.89
N GLN A 986 -28.43 -20.83 -19.42
CA GLN A 986 -28.18 -20.59 -18.00
C GLN A 986 -28.92 -19.36 -17.42
N LEU A 987 -29.73 -18.66 -18.24
CA LEU A 987 -30.53 -17.52 -17.80
C LEU A 987 -31.92 -17.97 -17.34
N GLN A 988 -32.21 -17.75 -16.06
CA GLN A 988 -33.53 -17.91 -15.47
C GLN A 988 -34.16 -16.52 -15.25
N VAL A 989 -35.36 -16.31 -15.77
CA VAL A 989 -36.10 -15.04 -15.63
C VAL A 989 -37.38 -15.29 -14.85
N VAL A 990 -37.62 -14.48 -13.83
CA VAL A 990 -38.82 -14.50 -12.98
C VAL A 990 -39.44 -13.12 -12.98
N ASP A 991 -40.53 -12.96 -13.70
CA ASP A 991 -41.25 -11.71 -13.86
C ASP A 991 -42.30 -11.53 -12.75
N HIS A 992 -42.33 -10.35 -12.15
CA HIS A 992 -43.27 -9.96 -11.10
C HIS A 992 -44.11 -8.76 -11.54
N TYR A 993 -45.44 -8.89 -11.53
CA TYR A 993 -46.39 -7.82 -11.88
C TYR A 993 -47.22 -7.41 -10.66
N ASN A 994 -47.08 -6.18 -10.18
CA ASN A 994 -47.87 -5.74 -9.02
C ASN A 994 -49.27 -5.18 -9.35
N ALA A 995 -49.60 -5.05 -10.64
CA ALA A 995 -50.89 -4.59 -11.15
C ALA A 995 -51.20 -5.22 -12.53
N PRO A 996 -51.24 -6.57 -12.64
CA PRO A 996 -51.46 -7.27 -13.90
C PRO A 996 -52.81 -6.89 -14.53
N GLN A 997 -52.85 -6.84 -15.86
CA GLN A 997 -54.08 -6.59 -16.61
C GLN A 997 -54.98 -7.84 -16.62
N LEU A 998 -56.28 -7.65 -16.83
CA LEU A 998 -57.28 -8.73 -16.80
C LEU A 998 -56.96 -9.89 -17.75
N GLN A 999 -56.32 -9.60 -18.89
CA GLN A 999 -55.93 -10.60 -19.90
C GLN A 999 -54.61 -11.33 -19.59
N GLU A 1000 -53.82 -10.86 -18.62
CA GLU A 1000 -52.50 -11.44 -18.30
C GLU A 1000 -52.64 -12.61 -17.35
N ARG A 1001 -51.96 -13.72 -17.65
CA ARG A 1001 -52.08 -14.97 -16.90
C ARG A 1001 -50.80 -15.30 -16.15
N GLN A 1002 -50.92 -15.51 -14.84
CA GLN A 1002 -49.82 -16.02 -14.02
C GLN A 1002 -49.34 -17.39 -14.52
N GLY A 1003 -48.03 -17.59 -14.55
CA GLY A 1003 -47.36 -18.76 -15.14
C GLY A 1003 -47.07 -18.65 -16.64
N ILE A 1004 -47.69 -17.69 -17.34
CA ILE A 1004 -47.49 -17.45 -18.77
C ILE A 1004 -46.87 -16.07 -19.00
N ASP A 1005 -47.55 -15.01 -18.57
CA ASP A 1005 -47.14 -13.61 -18.78
C ASP A 1005 -46.24 -13.07 -17.68
N TYR A 1006 -46.38 -13.61 -16.47
CA TYR A 1006 -45.60 -13.28 -15.27
C TYR A 1006 -45.63 -14.47 -14.30
N GLN A 1007 -44.71 -14.56 -13.34
CA GLN A 1007 -44.64 -15.66 -12.38
C GLN A 1007 -45.25 -15.32 -11.02
N SER A 1008 -45.25 -14.05 -10.61
CA SER A 1008 -45.81 -13.62 -9.32
C SER A 1008 -46.46 -12.25 -9.38
N ASP A 1009 -47.57 -12.08 -8.66
CA ASP A 1009 -48.26 -10.80 -8.50
C ASP A 1009 -47.79 -9.99 -7.26
N ARG A 1010 -46.76 -10.50 -6.57
CA ARG A 1010 -46.25 -9.91 -5.32
C ARG A 1010 -45.08 -8.97 -5.59
N PHE A 1011 -44.95 -7.96 -4.73
CA PHE A 1011 -43.73 -7.15 -4.65
C PHE A 1011 -42.50 -8.06 -4.44
N ILE A 1012 -41.41 -7.74 -5.13
CA ILE A 1012 -40.15 -8.46 -4.97
C ILE A 1012 -39.52 -8.09 -3.63
N ASP A 1013 -39.11 -9.11 -2.90
CA ASP A 1013 -38.27 -9.01 -1.72
C ASP A 1013 -37.31 -10.20 -1.66
N ALA A 1014 -36.46 -10.26 -0.64
CA ALA A 1014 -35.45 -11.29 -0.55
C ALA A 1014 -35.99 -12.73 -0.54
N ARG A 1015 -37.26 -12.99 -0.17
CA ARG A 1015 -37.83 -14.35 -0.06
C ARG A 1015 -37.92 -15.11 -1.39
N VAL A 1016 -37.80 -14.41 -2.51
CA VAL A 1016 -37.81 -15.04 -3.85
C VAL A 1016 -36.52 -15.82 -4.15
N VAL A 1017 -35.44 -15.55 -3.40
CA VAL A 1017 -34.14 -16.20 -3.58
C VAL A 1017 -34.13 -17.56 -2.89
N ASP A 1018 -33.73 -18.61 -3.61
CA ASP A 1018 -33.54 -19.94 -3.04
C ASP A 1018 -32.38 -19.97 -2.03
N ASP A 1019 -32.52 -20.70 -0.92
CA ASP A 1019 -31.45 -20.88 0.06
C ASP A 1019 -30.19 -21.54 -0.57
N ALA A 1020 -30.34 -22.35 -1.62
CA ALA A 1020 -29.24 -22.94 -2.36
C ALA A 1020 -28.35 -21.88 -3.03
N LEU A 1021 -28.92 -20.77 -3.52
CA LEU A 1021 -28.14 -19.67 -4.11
C LEU A 1021 -27.32 -18.94 -3.03
N ILE A 1022 -27.89 -18.77 -1.83
CA ILE A 1022 -27.20 -18.19 -0.68
C ILE A 1022 -26.06 -19.13 -0.24
N ALA A 1023 -26.31 -20.44 -0.16
CA ALA A 1023 -25.31 -21.44 0.19
C ALA A 1023 -24.16 -21.50 -0.84
N GLN A 1024 -24.46 -21.29 -2.13
CA GLN A 1024 -23.48 -21.19 -3.21
C GLN A 1024 -22.76 -19.83 -3.27
N ARG A 1025 -23.01 -18.92 -2.31
CA ARG A 1025 -22.40 -17.59 -2.23
C ARG A 1025 -22.64 -16.76 -3.50
N ALA A 1026 -23.86 -16.82 -4.03
CA ALA A 1026 -24.27 -16.01 -5.18
C ALA A 1026 -23.97 -14.52 -4.99
N ARG A 1027 -23.74 -13.81 -6.10
CA ARG A 1027 -23.52 -12.35 -6.11
C ARG A 1027 -24.82 -11.63 -6.48
N PHE A 1028 -25.20 -10.67 -5.66
CA PHE A 1028 -26.49 -9.98 -5.80
C PHE A 1028 -26.30 -8.59 -6.39
N TYR A 1029 -26.93 -8.29 -7.52
CA TYR A 1029 -26.89 -6.97 -8.15
C TYR A 1029 -28.29 -6.37 -8.24
N LEU A 1030 -28.44 -5.17 -7.72
CA LEU A 1030 -29.74 -4.51 -7.53
C LEU A 1030 -29.74 -3.18 -8.29
N CYS A 1031 -30.76 -2.97 -9.12
CA CYS A 1031 -30.98 -1.69 -9.79
C CYS A 1031 -32.49 -1.43 -9.94
N GLY A 1032 -32.97 -0.33 -9.39
CA GLY A 1032 -34.39 -0.01 -9.39
C GLY A 1032 -34.77 1.08 -8.37
N PRO A 1033 -36.05 1.14 -7.95
CA PRO A 1033 -36.50 2.08 -6.94
C PRO A 1033 -35.77 1.86 -5.58
N PRO A 1034 -35.35 2.93 -4.88
CA PRO A 1034 -34.64 2.81 -3.60
C PRO A 1034 -35.35 1.92 -2.57
N ALA A 1035 -36.67 2.10 -2.39
CA ALA A 1035 -37.46 1.29 -1.45
C ALA A 1035 -37.40 -0.21 -1.74
N MET A 1036 -37.36 -0.62 -3.02
CA MET A 1036 -37.20 -2.02 -3.40
C MET A 1036 -35.79 -2.52 -3.03
N MET A 1037 -34.77 -1.75 -3.38
CA MET A 1037 -33.38 -2.14 -3.13
C MET A 1037 -33.08 -2.23 -1.63
N ASP A 1038 -33.61 -1.31 -0.82
CA ASP A 1038 -33.49 -1.33 0.63
C ASP A 1038 -34.17 -2.56 1.24
N ALA A 1039 -35.41 -2.86 0.81
CA ALA A 1039 -36.15 -4.02 1.28
C ALA A 1039 -35.47 -5.36 0.92
N VAL A 1040 -35.00 -5.49 -0.33
CA VAL A 1040 -34.26 -6.69 -0.77
C VAL A 1040 -32.94 -6.81 0.00
N THR A 1041 -32.18 -5.72 0.13
CA THR A 1041 -30.91 -5.72 0.87
C THR A 1041 -31.11 -6.14 2.32
N ALA A 1042 -32.06 -5.52 3.02
CA ALA A 1042 -32.37 -5.85 4.41
C ALA A 1042 -32.80 -7.32 4.57
N GLY A 1043 -33.64 -7.82 3.66
CA GLY A 1043 -34.06 -9.22 3.66
C GLY A 1043 -32.94 -10.21 3.37
N LEU A 1044 -32.03 -9.90 2.44
CA LEU A 1044 -30.86 -10.75 2.13
C LEU A 1044 -29.89 -10.80 3.32
N VAL A 1045 -29.63 -9.66 3.96
CA VAL A 1045 -28.80 -9.58 5.17
C VAL A 1045 -29.43 -10.37 6.31
N ALA A 1046 -30.75 -10.25 6.52
CA ALA A 1046 -31.47 -11.05 7.53
C ALA A 1046 -31.40 -12.56 7.27
N ARG A 1047 -31.20 -12.97 6.01
CA ARG A 1047 -30.99 -14.36 5.58
C ARG A 1047 -29.51 -14.78 5.53
N GLY A 1048 -28.60 -13.95 6.04
CA GLY A 1048 -27.17 -14.28 6.17
C GLY A 1048 -26.32 -13.95 4.95
N VAL A 1049 -26.82 -13.20 3.97
CA VAL A 1049 -25.99 -12.67 2.87
C VAL A 1049 -25.18 -11.48 3.39
N PRO A 1050 -23.85 -11.49 3.30
CA PRO A 1050 -23.05 -10.35 3.70
C PRO A 1050 -23.34 -9.12 2.84
N ARG A 1051 -23.40 -7.93 3.46
CA ARG A 1051 -23.70 -6.67 2.77
C ARG A 1051 -22.75 -6.37 1.61
N PHE A 1052 -21.49 -6.78 1.71
CA PHE A 1052 -20.45 -6.60 0.68
C PHE A 1052 -20.59 -7.56 -0.51
N ASP A 1053 -21.47 -8.56 -0.44
CA ASP A 1053 -21.84 -9.44 -1.56
C ASP A 1053 -23.08 -8.90 -2.32
N ILE A 1054 -23.62 -7.75 -1.88
CA ILE A 1054 -24.79 -7.06 -2.45
C ILE A 1054 -24.34 -5.73 -3.09
N PHE A 1055 -24.42 -5.68 -4.42
CA PHE A 1055 -24.04 -4.53 -5.23
C PHE A 1055 -25.30 -3.79 -5.66
N SER A 1056 -25.32 -2.46 -5.51
CA SER A 1056 -26.47 -1.64 -5.87
C SER A 1056 -26.02 -0.36 -6.57
N GLU A 1057 -26.87 0.19 -7.44
CA GLU A 1057 -26.66 1.47 -8.12
C GLU A 1057 -27.87 2.39 -7.96
N VAL A 1058 -27.61 3.70 -7.75
CA VAL A 1058 -28.62 4.75 -7.67
C VAL A 1058 -28.14 5.93 -8.53
N PHE A 1059 -28.71 6.08 -9.73
CA PHE A 1059 -28.32 7.18 -10.62
C PHE A 1059 -28.69 8.54 -10.02
N ARG A 1060 -27.68 9.37 -9.75
CA ARG A 1060 -27.82 10.73 -9.20
C ARG A 1060 -27.31 11.78 -10.17
N SER A 1061 -27.73 13.01 -9.91
CA SER A 1061 -27.25 14.20 -10.63
C SER A 1061 -26.13 14.83 -9.82
N PRO A 1062 -24.99 15.19 -10.43
CA PRO A 1062 -23.96 15.96 -9.73
C PRO A 1062 -24.47 17.36 -9.36
N THR A 1063 -24.04 17.87 -8.21
CA THR A 1063 -24.33 19.22 -7.70
C THR A 1063 -23.31 20.24 -8.21
N THR A 1064 -23.78 21.39 -8.69
CA THR A 1064 -22.92 22.48 -9.20
C THR A 1064 -22.32 23.29 -8.04
N PRO A 1065 -21.04 23.70 -8.09
CA PRO A 1065 -20.42 24.46 -7.00
C PRO A 1065 -20.93 25.90 -6.92
N PRO A 1066 -20.93 26.50 -5.73
CA PRO A 1066 -21.03 27.94 -5.59
C PRO A 1066 -19.72 28.65 -5.96
N THR A 1067 -19.83 29.85 -6.56
CA THR A 1067 -18.76 30.51 -7.32
C THR A 1067 -18.06 31.71 -6.65
N ASP A 1068 -18.37 32.12 -5.42
CA ASP A 1068 -17.85 33.41 -4.88
C ASP A 1068 -17.28 33.39 -3.44
N GLY A 1069 -16.30 34.29 -3.21
CA GLY A 1069 -15.56 34.47 -1.96
C GLY A 1069 -16.31 35.19 -0.81
N GLY A 1070 -17.61 35.46 -0.96
CA GLY A 1070 -18.45 36.10 0.06
C GLY A 1070 -19.39 35.16 0.83
N GLN A 1071 -19.38 33.86 0.52
CA GLN A 1071 -20.34 32.93 1.12
C GLN A 1071 -20.02 32.56 2.56
N GLN A 1072 -21.08 32.50 3.35
CA GLN A 1072 -21.05 32.10 4.75
C GLN A 1072 -22.14 31.06 4.97
N PHE A 1073 -21.78 29.98 5.66
CA PHE A 1073 -22.72 28.92 6.01
C PHE A 1073 -22.63 28.63 7.50
N ALA A 1074 -23.78 28.41 8.14
CA ALA A 1074 -23.82 27.91 9.50
C ALA A 1074 -23.48 26.40 9.50
N VAL A 1075 -22.51 26.03 10.32
CA VAL A 1075 -22.08 24.63 10.50
C VAL A 1075 -22.31 24.24 11.95
N SER A 1076 -23.09 23.19 12.16
CA SER A 1076 -23.38 22.61 13.48
C SER A 1076 -22.79 21.20 13.61
N PHE A 1077 -22.18 20.93 14.76
CA PHE A 1077 -21.59 19.65 15.13
C PHE A 1077 -22.43 19.03 16.25
N ALA A 1078 -23.37 18.16 15.88
CA ALA A 1078 -24.48 17.74 16.73
C ALA A 1078 -24.05 17.03 18.02
N ARG A 1079 -22.90 16.36 18.05
CA ARG A 1079 -22.40 15.68 19.27
C ARG A 1079 -21.47 16.56 20.10
N SER A 1080 -21.03 17.70 19.58
CA SER A 1080 -20.11 18.59 20.29
C SER A 1080 -20.76 19.38 21.43
N GLY A 1081 -22.09 19.53 21.43
CA GLY A 1081 -22.82 20.39 22.38
C GLY A 1081 -22.59 21.90 22.21
N ARG A 1082 -21.93 22.32 21.12
CA ARG A 1082 -21.61 23.73 20.82
C ARG A 1082 -22.69 24.39 19.96
N ALA A 1083 -22.80 25.71 20.06
CA ALA A 1083 -23.66 26.50 19.17
C ALA A 1083 -23.12 26.44 17.71
N PRO A 1084 -23.99 26.56 16.70
CA PRO A 1084 -23.58 26.64 15.30
C PRO A 1084 -22.57 27.77 15.08
N ALA A 1085 -21.53 27.51 14.28
CA ALA A 1085 -20.49 28.47 13.95
C ALA A 1085 -20.49 28.79 12.45
N THR A 1086 -20.08 30.01 12.10
CA THR A 1086 -20.06 30.49 10.71
C THR A 1086 -18.77 30.05 10.00
N TRP A 1087 -18.92 29.28 8.93
CA TRP A 1087 -17.84 28.89 8.03
C TRP A 1087 -17.69 29.88 6.87
N THR A 1088 -16.45 30.15 6.46
CA THR A 1088 -16.06 30.92 5.26
C THR A 1088 -15.04 30.13 4.44
N PRO A 1089 -14.91 30.39 3.12
CA PRO A 1089 -13.92 29.71 2.27
C PRO A 1089 -12.46 29.76 2.78
N LYS A 1090 -12.09 30.81 3.53
CA LYS A 1090 -10.73 30.97 4.10
C LYS A 1090 -10.40 29.93 5.18
N GLN A 1091 -11.40 29.33 5.81
CA GLN A 1091 -11.22 28.33 6.87
C GLN A 1091 -11.02 26.91 6.32
N GLY A 1092 -11.11 26.73 5.00
CA GLY A 1092 -10.81 25.47 4.33
C GLY A 1092 -11.89 24.42 4.55
N THR A 1093 -11.47 23.16 4.76
CA THR A 1093 -12.39 22.02 4.85
C THR A 1093 -13.21 22.01 6.15
N LEU A 1094 -14.33 21.28 6.17
CA LEU A 1094 -15.16 21.09 7.37
C LEU A 1094 -14.38 20.46 8.53
N LEU A 1095 -13.37 19.62 8.25
CA LEU A 1095 -12.45 19.11 9.27
C LEU A 1095 -11.61 20.25 9.88
N THR A 1096 -10.94 21.03 9.04
CA THR A 1096 -10.08 22.15 9.50
C THR A 1096 -10.88 23.15 10.31
N PHE A 1097 -12.10 23.46 9.86
CA PHE A 1097 -13.02 24.32 10.57
C PHE A 1097 -13.42 23.72 11.94
N GLY A 1098 -13.83 22.46 12.00
CA GLY A 1098 -14.18 21.78 13.26
C GLY A 1098 -13.01 21.74 14.25
N GLU A 1099 -11.81 21.41 13.79
CA GLU A 1099 -10.59 21.39 14.61
C GLU A 1099 -10.24 22.79 15.14
N SER A 1100 -10.41 23.85 14.33
CA SER A 1100 -10.17 25.24 14.77
C SER A 1100 -11.10 25.68 15.90
N LEU A 1101 -12.27 25.06 16.00
CA LEU A 1101 -13.21 25.26 17.09
C LEU A 1101 -12.90 24.35 18.28
N GLY A 1102 -12.00 23.37 18.16
CA GLY A 1102 -11.72 22.38 19.19
C GLY A 1102 -12.75 21.25 19.23
N VAL A 1103 -13.43 20.96 18.12
CA VAL A 1103 -14.26 19.75 17.96
C VAL A 1103 -13.33 18.59 17.61
N GLN A 1104 -13.43 17.48 18.35
CA GLN A 1104 -12.65 16.28 18.05
C GLN A 1104 -13.30 15.50 16.91
N MET A 1105 -12.67 15.53 15.74
CA MET A 1105 -13.11 14.77 14.58
C MET A 1105 -12.05 13.74 14.20
N ALA A 1106 -12.48 12.51 13.89
CA ALA A 1106 -11.58 11.50 13.37
C ALA A 1106 -11.00 11.96 12.03
N SER A 1107 -9.69 11.84 11.84
CA SER A 1107 -9.04 12.08 10.56
C SER A 1107 -7.78 11.21 10.47
N GLY A 1108 -7.35 10.90 9.24
CA GLY A 1108 -6.22 10.00 8.98
C GLY A 1108 -5.27 10.58 7.93
N CYS A 1109 -5.56 10.31 6.66
CA CYS A 1109 -4.73 10.79 5.54
C CYS A 1109 -4.85 12.30 5.30
N ARG A 1110 -5.92 12.94 5.82
CA ARG A 1110 -6.30 14.35 5.59
C ARG A 1110 -6.47 14.75 4.11
N VAL A 1111 -6.54 13.76 3.20
CA VAL A 1111 -6.72 13.90 1.75
C VAL A 1111 -7.90 13.07 1.21
N GLY A 1112 -8.82 12.67 2.09
CA GLY A 1112 -10.04 11.91 1.74
C GLY A 1112 -9.86 10.40 1.53
N GLN A 1113 -8.70 9.93 1.06
CA GLN A 1113 -8.49 8.55 0.61
C GLN A 1113 -8.71 7.46 1.67
N CYS A 1114 -8.45 7.74 2.95
CA CYS A 1114 -8.67 6.75 4.03
C CYS A 1114 -10.11 6.70 4.54
N GLU A 1115 -10.91 7.73 4.22
CA GLU A 1115 -12.27 7.92 4.72
C GLU A 1115 -12.39 7.85 6.25
N SER A 1116 -11.33 8.05 7.02
CA SER A 1116 -11.40 8.16 8.49
C SER A 1116 -12.12 9.43 8.93
N CYS A 1117 -12.18 10.44 8.05
CA CYS A 1117 -12.92 11.69 8.26
C CYS A 1117 -14.39 11.60 7.85
N ALA A 1118 -14.88 10.41 7.51
CA ALA A 1118 -16.27 10.16 7.20
C ALA A 1118 -17.14 10.40 8.45
N VAL A 1119 -18.08 11.33 8.35
CA VAL A 1119 -19.07 11.64 9.38
C VAL A 1119 -20.45 11.69 8.75
N ARG A 1120 -21.51 11.41 9.51
CA ARG A 1120 -22.85 11.50 8.95
C ARG A 1120 -23.29 12.95 8.78
N LEU A 1121 -23.78 13.30 7.60
CA LEU A 1121 -24.46 14.54 7.29
C LEU A 1121 -25.94 14.38 7.68
N LEU A 1122 -26.36 15.06 8.74
CA LEU A 1122 -27.72 14.98 9.28
C LEU A 1122 -28.68 15.91 8.51
N SER A 1123 -28.17 17.05 8.05
CA SER A 1123 -28.88 17.95 7.13
C SER A 1123 -27.91 18.87 6.39
N GLY A 1124 -28.37 19.46 5.29
CA GLY A 1124 -27.59 20.34 4.42
C GLY A 1124 -26.92 19.59 3.27
N LYS A 1125 -26.02 20.28 2.55
CA LYS A 1125 -25.22 19.73 1.44
C LYS A 1125 -23.76 20.15 1.55
N VAL A 1126 -22.90 19.24 1.12
CA VAL A 1126 -21.45 19.45 1.04
C VAL A 1126 -20.96 19.13 -0.38
N ARG A 1127 -19.75 19.61 -0.71
CA ARG A 1127 -18.99 19.20 -1.89
C ARG A 1127 -17.66 18.64 -1.46
N HIS A 1128 -17.27 17.51 -2.05
CA HIS A 1128 -15.94 16.95 -1.85
C HIS A 1128 -14.94 17.53 -2.85
N LEU A 1129 -13.89 18.17 -2.35
CA LEU A 1129 -12.86 18.90 -3.10
C LEU A 1129 -12.03 18.02 -4.04
N HIS A 1130 -11.93 16.72 -3.77
CA HIS A 1130 -11.24 15.76 -4.66
C HIS A 1130 -12.13 15.26 -5.81
N GLY A 1131 -13.36 15.77 -5.95
CA GLY A 1131 -14.24 15.48 -7.08
C GLY A 1131 -14.87 14.09 -7.09
N SER A 1132 -14.74 13.31 -6.02
CA SER A 1132 -15.39 12.00 -5.85
C SER A 1132 -16.33 12.08 -4.65
N GLU A 1133 -17.62 11.85 -4.86
CA GLU A 1133 -18.60 11.81 -3.77
C GLU A 1133 -18.60 10.42 -3.09
N PRO A 1134 -18.86 10.33 -1.78
CA PRO A 1134 -19.11 9.07 -1.10
C PRO A 1134 -20.30 8.33 -1.71
N GLU A 1135 -20.28 6.98 -1.67
CA GLU A 1135 -21.40 6.16 -2.15
C GLU A 1135 -22.71 6.49 -1.38
N ASP A 1136 -22.60 6.72 -0.08
CA ASP A 1136 -23.70 7.17 0.79
C ASP A 1136 -23.73 8.72 0.86
N PRO A 1137 -24.81 9.39 0.42
CA PRO A 1137 -24.91 10.85 0.43
C PRO A 1137 -25.08 11.42 1.84
N ALA A 1138 -25.46 10.58 2.80
CA ALA A 1138 -25.45 10.93 4.21
C ALA A 1138 -24.04 10.86 4.79
N VAL A 1139 -23.00 10.49 4.02
CA VAL A 1139 -21.61 10.51 4.46
C VAL A 1139 -20.89 11.74 3.92
N CYS A 1140 -20.23 12.47 4.81
CA CYS A 1140 -19.37 13.60 4.52
C CYS A 1140 -17.92 13.24 4.90
N LEU A 1141 -17.00 13.22 3.94
CA LEU A 1141 -15.55 13.14 4.19
C LEU A 1141 -15.06 14.53 4.58
N ALA A 1142 -15.22 14.89 5.87
CA ALA A 1142 -14.99 16.24 6.38
C ALA A 1142 -13.62 16.83 6.01
N CYS A 1143 -12.60 15.98 5.87
CA CYS A 1143 -11.23 16.37 5.50
C CYS A 1143 -11.05 16.81 4.06
N GLN A 1144 -12.09 16.66 3.24
CA GLN A 1144 -12.14 17.11 1.86
C GLN A 1144 -13.49 17.73 1.52
N ALA A 1145 -14.35 17.99 2.50
CA ALA A 1145 -15.67 18.54 2.26
C ALA A 1145 -15.72 20.03 2.59
N VAL A 1146 -16.43 20.80 1.77
CA VAL A 1146 -16.83 22.18 2.04
C VAL A 1146 -18.36 22.29 1.97
N PRO A 1147 -19.01 23.10 2.82
CA PRO A 1147 -20.46 23.26 2.77
C PRO A 1147 -20.91 24.00 1.50
N LEU A 1148 -22.09 23.65 0.99
CA LEU A 1148 -22.78 24.36 -0.10
C LEU A 1148 -24.03 25.11 0.39
N GLU A 1149 -24.50 24.78 1.59
CA GLU A 1149 -25.60 25.40 2.34
C GLU A 1149 -25.30 25.21 3.84
N ASP A 1150 -26.19 25.66 4.72
CA ASP A 1150 -26.07 25.38 6.16
C ASP A 1150 -26.10 23.86 6.40
N VAL A 1151 -25.17 23.36 7.21
CA VAL A 1151 -24.97 21.92 7.42
C VAL A 1151 -24.98 21.53 8.89
N VAL A 1152 -25.53 20.34 9.16
CA VAL A 1152 -25.44 19.69 10.46
C VAL A 1152 -24.70 18.36 10.30
N LEU A 1153 -23.55 18.23 10.93
CA LEU A 1153 -22.75 17.01 10.97
C LEU A 1153 -23.00 16.28 12.29
N GLU A 1154 -22.97 14.96 12.27
CA GLU A 1154 -23.10 14.11 13.46
C GLU A 1154 -21.89 14.19 14.41
N ALA A 1155 -20.82 14.92 14.04
CA ALA A 1155 -19.57 14.95 14.80
C ALA A 1155 -19.62 15.77 16.09
#